data_AF-A0A954N1E9-F1
#
_entry.id   AF-A0A954N1E9-F1
#
_cell.length_a   1.000
_cell.length_b   1.000
_cell.length_c   1.000
_cell.angle_alpha   90.00
_cell.angle_beta   90.00
_cell.angle_gamma   90.00
#
_symmetry.space_group_name_H-M   'P 1'
#
loop_
_entity.id
_entity.type
_entity.pdbx_description
1 polymer ?
#
loop_
_entity_poly.entity_id
_entity_poly.type
_entity_poly.pdbx_seq_one_letter_code
_entity_poly.pdbx_strand_id
1 'polypeptide(L)'
;DLSNQRAAEEMQYAQKQAAAKLEQEKQDLTRAYEERRTSMEQGDSNKRSELAANRENFKNRLATGWIDTISKFGGFAQETQADPAGQPTPWNEILSSDWTPPEKRPDGLRLGEYKLELTRIPNALPKDEKLAPPQTEFLLPALVPFPTGSTLILSAEGTGCQIGADILKVAMLRYLTQFPPGQVRFIVLDPSGLGETFAPFMQLTDFDELLMTHRIWTDGSHIEQQLANLTEHMENVFQKYLRDEFTTIEEFNEKAGEVAEPYRVLVVANYPAGFSERATQRLKSIIQSGPTCGVHTIISVDRKAQMPAGGLDLSRLGLDLVQLDWEKTAFMTRACGPLPLPLVPDELPDLKTMSEVICKSGEMAKNVRRVEVPYQRIAPKAEQYWTFDSRRSLEVPLGRSGATNLQFMRLGKGTSQHVLMAGKTGSGKSTLLHIIITTLSLRYSPDEVEFYLIDFKKGVEFKTYAASHLPHARVIAIESDREFGVSVLERLDAILKERGELFRDAGVQDIGSFRDARPDVRMPRILFLVDEFQEFFVEDDRYSQSASLLLDRLVRQGRAFGMHVILGSQTLGGSYSLPRTTIGQMAVRIALQCSENDAHLILSEDNTAARLLTRPGEAIYNDANGMIEGNNIFQVAWLGDAERDQYLEKIEEYTKKLTTTRPDPIIFEGNIPADPAQNKSLREFVRKGVETPSESVAAVDPAKYWIGEAVSITGPTLLEFRRWSGSNLLIVGQDQRGAHGVMQNAFVALTAGAGRPNGDPVRFHLFVDPTTHSGSSWSSLIETQPWKVDVSGPDEVATRLTELRDEVKRRETDQTPLPPIFLIIDDLSRFRSLRKSGDEFSFGDFGKEKSTSPDKDLADILRDGPPVGVHTIIWCDTSNNIDRWFNRSTMREFDMRIVFQMSSNDSSQLIDSPEAGRIGPNRAILYSDERGTREKFRPYGTVSDSWREWIAEQWNTSGVQSGS
;
A
#
# COMPACT_ATOMS: atom_id res chain seq x y z
N ASP A 1 70.10 144.17 27.05
CA ASP A 1 69.14 143.73 28.10
C ASP A 1 67.71 143.48 27.62
N LEU A 2 67.01 144.41 26.97
CA LEU A 2 65.62 144.19 26.51
C LEU A 2 65.42 143.06 25.47
N SER A 3 66.44 142.69 24.69
CA SER A 3 66.37 141.59 23.70
C SER A 3 66.42 140.19 24.33
N ASN A 4 67.01 140.04 25.53
CA ASN A 4 67.14 138.74 26.19
C ASN A 4 65.87 138.35 26.97
N GLN A 5 65.08 139.33 27.43
CA GLN A 5 63.80 139.07 28.10
C GLN A 5 62.72 138.54 27.14
N ARG A 6 62.62 139.08 25.93
CA ARG A 6 61.65 138.58 24.93
C ARG A 6 61.94 137.15 24.47
N ALA A 7 63.22 136.81 24.26
CA ALA A 7 63.62 135.45 23.89
C ALA A 7 63.34 134.42 25.00
N ALA A 8 63.46 134.82 26.27
CA ALA A 8 63.13 133.96 27.41
C ALA A 8 61.61 133.71 27.53
N GLU A 9 60.78 134.72 27.31
CA GLU A 9 59.31 134.58 27.34
C GLU A 9 58.78 133.73 26.17
N GLU A 10 59.32 133.89 24.95
CA GLU A 10 58.96 133.04 23.80
C GLU A 10 59.38 131.58 24.02
N MET A 11 60.56 131.34 24.60
CA MET A 11 61.03 129.99 24.94
C MET A 11 60.16 129.34 26.02
N GLN A 12 59.72 130.11 27.02
CA GLN A 12 58.84 129.61 28.09
C GLN A 12 57.42 129.31 27.58
N TYR A 13 56.92 130.11 26.63
CA TYR A 13 55.64 129.86 25.96
C TYR A 13 55.70 128.62 25.05
N ALA A 14 56.78 128.47 24.28
CA ALA A 14 57.03 127.28 23.45
C ALA A 14 57.18 126.01 24.29
N GLN A 15 57.88 126.07 25.44
CA GLN A 15 57.99 124.96 26.39
C GLN A 15 56.64 124.57 26.99
N LYS A 16 55.79 125.55 27.35
CA LYS A 16 54.43 125.27 27.85
C LYS A 16 53.55 124.62 26.77
N GLN A 17 53.61 125.07 25.53
CA GLN A 17 52.86 124.44 24.43
C GLN A 17 53.38 123.04 24.12
N ALA A 18 54.70 122.82 24.13
CA ALA A 18 55.29 121.50 23.93
C ALA A 18 54.90 120.52 25.06
N ALA A 19 54.92 120.99 26.32
CA ALA A 19 54.50 120.18 27.47
C ALA A 19 52.99 119.83 27.43
N ALA A 20 52.14 120.78 27.05
CA ALA A 20 50.71 120.53 26.88
C ALA A 20 50.43 119.52 25.75
N LYS A 21 51.16 119.62 24.63
CA LYS A 21 51.03 118.69 23.50
C LYS A 21 51.52 117.29 23.86
N LEU A 22 52.62 117.18 24.61
CA LEU A 22 53.14 115.90 25.10
C LEU A 22 52.19 115.23 26.10
N GLU A 23 51.58 116.01 27.00
CA GLU A 23 50.60 115.49 27.97
C GLU A 23 49.32 115.01 27.26
N GLN A 24 48.88 115.72 26.22
CA GLN A 24 47.76 115.29 25.39
C GLN A 24 48.08 114.01 24.59
N GLU A 25 49.25 113.93 23.95
CA GLU A 25 49.71 112.70 23.27
C GLU A 25 49.84 111.52 24.24
N LYS A 26 50.30 111.76 25.47
CA LYS A 26 50.40 110.72 26.51
C LYS A 26 49.03 110.23 26.96
N GLN A 27 48.06 111.14 27.13
CA GLN A 27 46.69 110.78 27.46
C GLN A 27 46.03 109.98 26.34
N ASP A 28 46.21 110.39 25.09
CA ASP A 28 45.69 109.69 23.92
C ASP A 28 46.33 108.30 23.75
N LEU A 29 47.65 108.17 23.97
CA LEU A 29 48.35 106.88 23.97
C LEU A 29 47.90 105.96 25.09
N THR A 30 47.68 106.49 26.30
CA THR A 30 47.21 105.71 27.46
C THR A 30 45.79 105.21 27.20
N ARG A 31 44.91 106.07 26.68
CA ARG A 31 43.55 105.70 26.29
C ARG A 31 43.53 104.63 25.20
N ALA A 32 44.33 104.80 24.15
CA ALA A 32 44.45 103.82 23.07
C ALA A 32 45.02 102.48 23.57
N TYR A 33 45.94 102.51 24.54
CA TYR A 33 46.47 101.30 25.18
C TYR A 33 45.42 100.58 26.03
N GLU A 34 44.66 101.30 26.85
CA GLU A 34 43.59 100.73 27.69
C GLU A 34 42.43 100.18 26.85
N GLU A 35 42.02 100.88 25.79
CA GLU A 35 41.03 100.40 24.81
C GLU A 35 41.52 99.14 24.09
N ARG A 36 42.79 99.08 23.71
CA ARG A 36 43.38 97.90 23.07
C ARG A 36 43.54 96.73 24.04
N ARG A 37 43.88 96.99 25.31
CA ARG A 37 44.00 95.96 26.36
C ARG A 37 42.64 95.35 26.68
N THR A 38 41.62 96.17 26.90
CA THR A 38 40.25 95.72 27.17
C THR A 38 39.65 94.99 25.97
N SER A 39 39.92 95.44 24.74
CA SER A 39 39.54 94.73 23.51
C SER A 39 40.20 93.35 23.40
N MET A 40 41.49 93.23 23.73
CA MET A 40 42.19 91.93 23.74
C MET A 40 41.70 91.00 24.86
N GLU A 41 41.45 91.52 26.07
CA GLU A 41 40.90 90.76 27.20
C GLU A 41 39.48 90.25 26.90
N GLN A 42 38.62 91.09 26.31
CA GLN A 42 37.30 90.67 25.81
C GLN A 42 37.43 89.66 24.65
N GLY A 43 38.38 89.85 23.74
CA GLY A 43 38.67 88.91 22.66
C GLY A 43 39.07 87.52 23.19
N ASP A 44 39.98 87.44 24.16
CA ASP A 44 40.41 86.17 24.76
C ASP A 44 39.29 85.52 25.59
N SER A 45 38.53 86.31 26.37
CA SER A 45 37.38 85.82 27.13
C SER A 45 36.28 85.27 26.22
N ASN A 46 35.95 85.97 25.13
CA ASN A 46 34.96 85.51 24.15
C ASN A 46 35.44 84.23 23.47
N LYS A 47 36.72 84.16 23.09
CA LYS A 47 37.28 82.97 22.44
C LYS A 47 37.35 81.76 23.37
N ARG A 48 37.64 81.96 24.66
CA ARG A 48 37.56 80.89 25.67
C ARG A 48 36.13 80.39 25.88
N SER A 49 35.16 81.29 25.95
CA SER A 49 33.74 80.94 26.06
C SER A 49 33.24 80.19 24.81
N GLU A 50 33.64 80.63 23.62
CA GLU A 50 33.32 79.97 22.35
C GLU A 50 33.94 78.56 22.28
N LEU A 51 35.22 78.42 22.65
CA LEU A 51 35.89 77.11 22.72
C LEU A 51 35.24 76.18 23.76
N ALA A 52 34.85 76.72 24.92
CA ALA A 52 34.14 75.96 25.95
C ALA A 52 32.76 75.50 25.45
N ALA A 53 31.99 76.38 24.80
CA ALA A 53 30.71 76.05 24.20
C ALA A 53 30.85 75.01 23.07
N ASN A 54 31.85 75.17 22.19
CA ASN A 54 32.13 74.20 21.13
C ASN A 54 32.54 72.83 21.68
N ARG A 55 33.34 72.81 22.76
CA ARG A 55 33.71 71.57 23.46
C ARG A 55 32.49 70.90 24.09
N GLU A 56 31.60 71.64 24.74
CA GLU A 56 30.38 71.08 25.34
C GLU A 56 29.40 70.59 24.27
N ASN A 57 29.22 71.34 23.18
CA ASN A 57 28.41 70.92 22.03
C ASN A 57 28.98 69.67 21.35
N PHE A 58 30.31 69.53 21.26
CA PHE A 58 30.94 68.31 20.76
C PHE A 58 30.71 67.13 21.70
N LYS A 59 30.90 67.31 23.01
CA LYS A 59 30.61 66.28 24.01
C LYS A 59 29.14 65.83 23.98
N ASN A 60 28.20 66.77 23.91
CA ASN A 60 26.78 66.46 23.84
C ASN A 60 26.43 65.70 22.55
N ARG A 61 26.96 66.11 21.39
CA ARG A 61 26.77 65.37 20.13
C ARG A 61 27.33 63.95 20.19
N LEU A 62 28.53 63.77 20.77
CA LEU A 62 29.11 62.45 20.98
C LEU A 62 28.24 61.59 21.91
N ALA A 63 27.76 62.16 23.02
CA ALA A 63 26.90 61.46 23.97
C ALA A 63 25.58 61.04 23.34
N THR A 64 24.90 61.95 22.63
CA THR A 64 23.67 61.64 21.91
C THR A 64 23.89 60.57 20.85
N GLY A 65 24.95 60.68 20.03
CA GLY A 65 25.24 59.67 19.00
C GLY A 65 25.58 58.29 19.56
N TRP A 66 26.37 58.24 20.65
CA TRP A 66 26.70 57.00 21.34
C TRP A 66 25.46 56.32 21.95
N ILE A 67 24.66 57.07 22.72
CA ILE A 67 23.44 56.56 23.35
C ILE A 67 22.41 56.11 22.32
N ASP A 68 22.23 56.87 21.23
CA ASP A 68 21.34 56.51 20.12
C ASP A 68 21.78 55.21 19.45
N THR A 69 23.09 55.04 19.21
CA THR A 69 23.63 53.81 18.61
C THR A 69 23.41 52.59 19.49
N ILE A 70 23.69 52.70 20.79
CA ILE A 70 23.46 51.61 21.75
C ILE A 70 21.97 51.29 21.88
N SER A 71 21.11 52.31 21.87
CA SER A 71 19.65 52.12 21.94
C SER A 71 19.11 51.44 20.69
N LYS A 72 19.61 51.80 19.49
CA LYS A 72 19.28 51.11 18.22
C LYS A 72 19.70 49.65 18.25
N PHE A 73 20.90 49.36 18.76
CA PHE A 73 21.35 47.99 18.92
C PHE A 73 20.49 47.20 19.93
N GLY A 74 20.08 47.84 21.04
CA GLY A 74 19.14 47.27 21.99
C GLY A 74 17.78 46.94 21.37
N GLY A 75 17.25 47.85 20.53
CA GLY A 75 16.05 47.61 19.74
C GLY A 75 16.19 46.40 18.81
N PHE A 76 17.29 46.33 18.06
CA PHE A 76 17.60 45.17 17.20
C PHE A 76 17.69 43.85 18.00
N ALA A 77 18.34 43.86 19.16
CA ALA A 77 18.43 42.67 20.02
C ALA A 77 17.04 42.21 20.52
N GLN A 78 16.15 43.16 20.86
CA GLN A 78 14.78 42.84 21.26
C GLN A 78 13.93 42.32 20.10
N GLU A 79 14.04 42.93 18.92
CA GLU A 79 13.34 42.50 17.71
C GLU A 79 13.73 41.07 17.32
N THR A 80 15.02 40.76 17.31
CA THR A 80 15.51 39.40 17.00
C THR A 80 15.09 38.35 18.04
N GLN A 81 14.96 38.73 19.30
CA GLN A 81 14.42 37.85 20.35
C GLN A 81 12.92 37.61 20.23
N ALA A 82 12.16 38.56 19.68
CA ALA A 82 10.72 38.43 19.48
C ALA A 82 10.36 37.64 18.21
N ASP A 83 11.34 37.33 17.35
CA ASP A 83 11.14 36.48 16.18
C ASP A 83 10.74 35.05 16.60
N PRO A 84 9.80 34.38 15.91
CA PRO A 84 9.42 32.99 16.21
C PRO A 84 10.59 31.99 16.23
N ALA A 85 11.61 32.18 15.39
CA ALA A 85 12.84 31.39 15.42
C ALA A 85 13.68 31.73 16.66
N GLY A 86 13.65 33.00 17.08
CA GLY A 86 14.29 33.54 18.28
C GLY A 86 13.63 33.11 19.59
N GLN A 87 12.33 32.77 19.62
CA GLN A 87 11.58 32.40 20.83
C GLN A 87 10.78 31.10 20.65
N PRO A 88 11.43 29.92 20.68
CA PRO A 88 10.72 28.66 20.58
C PRO A 88 9.84 28.41 21.79
N THR A 89 8.79 27.61 21.58
CA THR A 89 7.93 27.15 22.65
C THR A 89 8.74 26.43 23.74
N PRO A 90 8.53 26.77 25.03
CA PRO A 90 9.13 26.05 26.15
C PRO A 90 8.75 24.56 26.16
N TRP A 91 9.63 23.70 26.66
CA TRP A 91 9.43 22.25 26.65
C TRP A 91 8.13 21.81 27.33
N ASN A 92 7.78 22.43 28.46
CA ASN A 92 6.57 22.09 29.21
C ASN A 92 5.29 22.53 28.50
N GLU A 93 5.33 23.61 27.72
CA GLU A 93 4.19 24.08 26.94
C GLU A 93 3.93 23.18 25.73
N ILE A 94 4.99 22.63 25.12
CA ILE A 94 4.87 21.64 24.03
C ILE A 94 4.08 20.41 24.49
N LEU A 95 4.16 20.04 25.77
CA LEU A 95 3.44 18.90 26.32
C LEU A 95 1.93 19.16 26.53
N SER A 96 1.49 20.42 26.56
CA SER A 96 0.08 20.78 26.74
C SER A 96 -0.82 20.29 25.60
N SER A 97 -2.09 19.98 25.86
CA SER A 97 -3.04 19.54 24.82
C SER A 97 -3.25 20.56 23.72
N ASP A 98 -2.99 21.84 24.02
CA ASP A 98 -3.33 22.97 23.16
C ASP A 98 -2.16 23.37 22.23
N TRP A 99 -0.98 22.78 22.43
CA TRP A 99 0.15 23.01 21.55
C TRP A 99 -0.09 22.38 20.18
N THR A 100 0.07 23.21 19.15
CA THR A 100 0.02 22.79 17.75
C THR A 100 1.41 22.96 17.13
N PRO A 101 1.87 21.98 16.32
CA PRO A 101 3.18 22.05 15.72
C PRO A 101 3.20 23.12 14.61
N PRO A 102 4.39 23.68 14.29
CA PRO A 102 4.50 24.67 13.23
C PRO A 102 4.06 24.11 11.87
N GLU A 103 3.26 24.88 11.12
CA GLU A 103 2.90 24.53 9.73
C GLU A 103 4.02 24.89 8.75
N LYS A 104 4.87 25.85 9.11
CA LYS A 104 6.02 26.31 8.34
C LYS A 104 7.30 26.01 9.09
N ARG A 105 8.33 25.65 8.34
CA ARG A 105 9.70 25.54 8.83
C ARG A 105 10.21 26.91 9.31
N PRO A 106 11.16 26.96 10.25
CA PRO A 106 11.75 28.20 10.72
C PRO A 106 12.87 28.70 9.78
N ASP A 107 13.16 30.00 9.82
CA ASP A 107 14.32 30.59 9.12
C ASP A 107 15.66 30.32 9.85
N GLY A 108 15.60 29.76 11.06
CA GLY A 108 16.76 29.28 11.79
C GLY A 108 16.40 28.39 12.98
N LEU A 109 17.28 27.46 13.31
CA LEU A 109 17.14 26.56 14.45
C LEU A 109 17.78 27.19 15.70
N ARG A 110 17.04 27.37 16.78
CA ARG A 110 17.61 27.94 18.03
C ARG A 110 18.41 26.90 18.80
N LEU A 111 19.61 27.29 19.24
CA LEU A 111 20.46 26.51 20.13
C LEU A 111 20.52 27.08 21.56
N GLY A 112 20.20 28.36 21.73
CA GLY A 112 20.42 29.09 22.96
C GLY A 112 20.48 30.60 22.72
N GLU A 113 21.27 31.29 23.53
CA GLU A 113 21.47 32.74 23.45
C GLU A 113 22.96 33.09 23.48
N TYR A 114 23.36 34.06 22.66
CA TYR A 114 24.66 34.72 22.78
C TYR A 114 24.54 35.88 23.76
N LYS A 115 25.37 35.84 24.80
CA LYS A 115 25.45 36.94 25.78
C LYS A 115 26.52 37.95 25.36
N LEU A 116 26.10 39.11 24.86
CA LEU A 116 27.00 40.23 24.57
C LEU A 116 27.06 41.17 25.77
N GLU A 117 28.21 41.25 26.41
CA GLU A 117 28.49 42.19 27.51
C GLU A 117 29.48 43.25 27.02
N LEU A 118 29.13 44.54 27.12
CA LEU A 118 30.02 45.64 26.70
C LEU A 118 31.33 45.65 27.49
N THR A 119 31.34 45.11 28.72
CA THR A 119 32.53 44.95 29.57
C THR A 119 33.60 44.07 28.93
N ARG A 120 33.24 43.15 28.03
CA ARG A 120 34.17 42.26 27.33
C ARG A 120 34.88 42.94 26.17
N ILE A 121 34.37 44.08 25.72
CA ILE A 121 34.97 44.86 24.64
C ILE A 121 35.96 45.85 25.26
N PRO A 122 37.26 45.79 24.91
CA PRO A 122 38.26 46.71 25.44
C PRO A 122 37.87 48.17 25.18
N ASN A 123 37.82 48.98 26.24
CA ASN A 123 37.46 50.41 26.21
C ASN A 123 36.01 50.73 25.77
N ALA A 124 35.09 49.77 25.73
CA ALA A 124 33.71 50.04 25.32
C ALA A 124 32.84 50.75 26.37
N LEU A 125 33.21 50.68 27.66
CA LEU A 125 32.55 51.43 28.71
C LEU A 125 33.23 52.79 28.93
N PRO A 126 32.52 53.91 28.68
CA PRO A 126 33.08 55.23 28.91
C PRO A 126 33.30 55.50 30.41
N LYS A 127 34.37 56.25 30.72
CA LYS A 127 34.64 56.71 32.11
C LYS A 127 33.83 57.95 32.50
N ASP A 128 33.25 58.66 31.53
CA ASP A 128 32.43 59.86 31.75
C ASP A 128 30.97 59.44 31.93
N GLU A 129 30.34 59.83 33.04
CA GLU A 129 28.95 59.49 33.36
C GLU A 129 27.96 59.94 32.28
N LYS A 130 28.24 61.03 31.57
CA LYS A 130 27.38 61.51 30.46
C LYS A 130 27.36 60.55 29.26
N LEU A 131 28.30 59.63 29.19
CA LEU A 131 28.44 58.64 28.12
C LEU A 131 28.05 57.23 28.58
N ALA A 132 27.56 57.06 29.83
CA ALA A 132 27.14 55.77 30.33
C ALA A 132 25.93 55.25 29.51
N PRO A 133 26.05 54.08 28.84
CA PRO A 133 24.95 53.53 28.07
C PRO A 133 23.81 53.04 28.98
N PRO A 134 22.55 53.10 28.52
CA PRO A 134 21.39 52.66 29.32
C PRO A 134 21.35 51.14 29.55
N GLN A 135 21.98 50.37 28.66
CA GLN A 135 22.07 48.91 28.72
C GLN A 135 23.48 48.47 28.34
N THR A 136 24.05 47.57 29.14
CA THR A 136 25.42 47.05 28.95
C THR A 136 25.47 45.57 28.60
N GLU A 137 24.32 44.88 28.68
CA GLU A 137 24.18 43.45 28.38
C GLU A 137 23.06 43.25 27.36
N PHE A 138 23.34 42.51 26.30
CA PHE A 138 22.39 42.19 25.23
C PHE A 138 22.35 40.68 25.02
N LEU A 139 21.14 40.14 24.87
CA LEU A 139 20.91 38.73 24.58
C LEU A 139 20.48 38.62 23.12
N LEU A 140 21.24 37.88 22.32
CA LEU A 140 20.92 37.60 20.93
C LEU A 140 20.58 36.12 20.80
N PRO A 141 19.55 35.71 20.04
CA PRO A 141 19.27 34.30 19.84
C PRO A 141 20.43 33.65 19.08
N ALA A 142 20.88 32.49 19.55
CA ALA A 142 21.88 31.69 18.87
C ALA A 142 21.19 30.77 17.86
N LEU A 143 21.12 31.21 16.61
CA LEU A 143 20.43 30.51 15.52
C LEU A 143 21.43 29.81 14.59
N VAL A 144 21.08 28.59 14.18
CA VAL A 144 21.66 27.95 12.99
C VAL A 144 20.79 28.34 11.79
N PRO A 145 21.32 29.09 10.81
CA PRO A 145 20.53 29.54 9.66
C PRO A 145 19.92 28.39 8.87
N PHE A 146 18.72 28.60 8.34
CA PHE A 146 18.01 27.63 7.51
C PHE A 146 17.38 28.32 6.29
N PRO A 147 17.38 27.69 5.09
CA PRO A 147 17.95 26.38 4.77
C PRO A 147 19.45 26.39 4.49
N THR A 148 19.97 27.52 4.03
CA THR A 148 21.39 27.75 3.77
C THR A 148 22.12 28.05 5.08
N GLY A 149 23.38 27.63 5.22
CA GLY A 149 24.14 27.87 6.46
C GLY A 149 23.90 26.85 7.57
N SER A 150 23.19 25.78 7.26
CA SER A 150 22.58 24.88 8.25
C SER A 150 23.49 23.78 8.80
N THR A 151 24.81 23.94 8.63
CA THR A 151 25.81 23.05 9.23
C THR A 151 26.29 23.62 10.56
N LEU A 152 26.19 22.82 11.64
CA LEU A 152 26.66 23.17 12.98
C LEU A 152 27.89 22.33 13.34
N ILE A 153 28.95 23.00 13.80
CA ILE A 153 30.17 22.35 14.26
C ILE A 153 30.52 22.81 15.67
N LEU A 154 30.56 21.86 16.60
CA LEU A 154 30.95 22.06 17.99
C LEU A 154 32.33 21.45 18.22
N SER A 155 33.37 22.27 18.35
CA SER A 155 34.73 21.79 18.59
C SER A 155 35.09 21.91 20.06
N ALA A 156 35.34 20.78 20.73
CA ALA A 156 35.54 20.76 22.16
C ALA A 156 36.68 19.83 22.61
N GLU A 157 37.02 19.94 23.90
CA GLU A 157 37.90 19.00 24.59
C GLU A 157 37.45 18.83 26.05
N GLY A 158 37.70 17.66 26.64
CA GLY A 158 37.41 17.39 28.05
C GLY A 158 35.92 17.52 28.38
N THR A 159 35.57 18.31 29.42
CA THR A 159 34.17 18.53 29.84
C THR A 159 33.33 19.20 28.77
N GLY A 160 33.94 19.92 27.84
CA GLY A 160 33.25 20.53 26.70
C GLY A 160 32.63 19.52 25.75
N CYS A 161 33.16 18.29 25.65
CA CYS A 161 32.59 17.26 24.78
C CYS A 161 31.21 16.80 25.28
N GLN A 162 31.02 16.72 26.60
CA GLN A 162 29.74 16.37 27.20
C GLN A 162 28.69 17.46 26.97
N ILE A 163 29.08 18.73 27.18
CA ILE A 163 28.19 19.88 26.91
C ILE A 163 27.87 19.97 25.41
N GLY A 164 28.84 19.66 24.54
CA GLY A 164 28.61 19.58 23.10
C GLY A 164 27.56 18.52 22.75
N ALA A 165 27.62 17.34 23.37
CA ALA A 165 26.60 16.31 23.20
C ALA A 165 25.21 16.77 23.70
N ASP A 166 25.15 17.52 24.80
CA ASP A 166 23.90 18.09 25.29
C ASP A 166 23.31 19.12 24.31
N ILE A 167 24.15 19.96 23.70
CA ILE A 167 23.74 20.89 22.64
C ILE A 167 23.22 20.13 21.40
N LEU A 168 23.84 19.01 21.01
CA LEU A 168 23.33 18.17 19.91
C LEU A 168 21.92 17.63 20.24
N LYS A 169 21.68 17.17 21.47
CA LYS A 169 20.35 16.72 21.91
C LYS A 169 19.32 17.87 21.88
N VAL A 170 19.70 19.06 22.34
CA VAL A 170 18.86 20.27 22.24
C VAL A 170 18.52 20.56 20.78
N ALA A 171 19.50 20.55 19.89
CA ALA A 171 19.30 20.77 18.46
C ALA A 171 18.32 19.74 17.87
N MET A 172 18.47 18.46 18.21
CA MET A 172 17.55 17.40 17.77
C MET A 172 16.10 17.63 18.27
N LEU A 173 15.92 18.01 19.54
CA LEU A 173 14.60 18.37 20.08
C LEU A 173 14.00 19.59 19.37
N ARG A 174 14.83 20.60 19.05
CA ARG A 174 14.39 21.78 18.30
C ARG A 174 14.02 21.43 16.87
N TYR A 175 14.72 20.50 16.21
CA TYR A 175 14.31 19.98 14.91
C TYR A 175 12.93 19.31 14.98
N LEU A 176 12.63 18.54 16.04
CA LEU A 176 11.33 17.90 16.20
C LEU A 176 10.18 18.88 16.51
N THR A 177 10.48 20.02 17.13
CA THR A 177 9.47 20.93 17.70
C THR A 177 9.30 22.24 16.93
N GLN A 178 10.32 22.68 16.18
CA GLN A 178 10.26 23.87 15.33
C GLN A 178 9.92 23.54 13.86
N PHE A 179 10.07 22.28 13.42
CA PHE A 179 9.73 21.88 12.05
C PHE A 179 8.35 21.22 12.00
N PRO A 180 7.68 21.25 10.83
CA PRO A 180 6.45 20.51 10.64
C PRO A 180 6.65 18.99 10.88
N PRO A 181 5.69 18.30 11.51
CA PRO A 181 5.85 16.89 11.85
C PRO A 181 6.09 16.02 10.62
N GLY A 182 7.02 15.07 10.73
CA GLY A 182 7.37 14.14 9.64
C GLY A 182 8.30 14.72 8.56
N GLN A 183 8.69 16.00 8.63
CA GLN A 183 9.61 16.63 7.68
C GLN A 183 11.09 16.48 8.04
N VAL A 184 11.44 15.90 9.19
CA VAL A 184 12.84 15.71 9.61
C VAL A 184 13.12 14.24 9.86
N ARG A 185 14.28 13.76 9.37
CA ARG A 185 14.77 12.39 9.58
C ARG A 185 16.20 12.44 10.13
N PHE A 186 16.46 11.74 11.22
CA PHE A 186 17.78 11.70 11.86
C PHE A 186 18.60 10.49 11.43
N ILE A 187 19.87 10.74 11.12
CA ILE A 187 20.91 9.72 10.98
C ILE A 187 21.92 10.00 12.08
N VAL A 188 21.99 9.12 13.08
CA VAL A 188 22.81 9.34 14.28
C VAL A 188 24.03 8.40 14.28
N LEU A 189 25.21 9.00 14.35
CA LEU A 189 26.51 8.33 14.42
C LEU A 189 27.15 8.64 15.79
N ASP A 190 27.32 7.63 16.63
CA ASP A 190 27.96 7.75 17.95
C ASP A 190 28.99 6.64 18.19
N PRO A 191 30.16 6.72 17.52
CA PRO A 191 31.20 5.69 17.62
C PRO A 191 31.87 5.61 19.00
N SER A 192 31.85 6.68 19.80
CA SER A 192 32.54 6.74 21.10
C SER A 192 31.63 6.46 22.30
N GLY A 193 30.37 6.87 22.25
CA GLY A 193 29.41 6.69 23.34
C GLY A 193 28.63 5.38 23.28
N LEU A 194 28.95 4.49 22.33
CA LEU A 194 28.24 3.23 22.08
C LEU A 194 26.72 3.41 21.87
N GLY A 195 26.28 4.62 21.51
CA GLY A 195 24.87 4.99 21.33
C GLY A 195 24.13 5.38 22.61
N GLU A 196 24.77 5.36 23.78
CA GLU A 196 24.13 5.77 25.05
C GLU A 196 23.71 7.25 25.03
N THR A 197 24.53 8.10 24.40
CA THR A 197 24.33 9.55 24.33
C THR A 197 22.96 9.95 23.78
N PHE A 198 22.46 9.22 22.78
CA PHE A 198 21.22 9.53 22.07
C PHE A 198 20.13 8.46 22.27
N ALA A 199 20.31 7.53 23.20
CA ALA A 199 19.37 6.44 23.47
C ALA A 199 17.90 6.91 23.67
N PRO A 200 17.58 8.05 24.32
CA PRO A 200 16.20 8.52 24.44
C PRO A 200 15.47 8.72 23.11
N PHE A 201 16.20 9.08 22.04
CA PHE A 201 15.60 9.33 20.72
C PHE A 201 15.27 8.05 19.95
N MET A 202 15.75 6.88 20.42
CA MET A 202 15.38 5.59 19.83
C MET A 202 13.87 5.34 19.91
N GLN A 203 13.16 5.95 20.86
CA GLN A 203 11.69 5.87 20.95
C GLN A 203 10.98 6.36 19.69
N LEU A 204 11.61 7.22 18.86
CA LEU A 204 11.05 7.62 17.56
C LEU A 204 10.81 6.44 16.63
N THR A 205 11.60 5.37 16.74
CA THR A 205 11.49 4.19 15.87
C THR A 205 10.22 3.40 16.13
N ASP A 206 9.64 3.51 17.33
CA ASP A 206 8.38 2.86 17.70
C ASP A 206 7.18 3.50 17.00
N PHE A 207 7.30 4.78 16.61
CA PHE A 207 6.26 5.52 15.90
C PHE A 207 6.47 5.47 14.38
N ASP A 208 7.70 5.74 13.94
CA ASP A 208 8.08 5.71 12.53
C ASP A 208 9.58 5.42 12.35
N GLU A 209 9.86 4.27 11.75
CA GLU A 209 11.19 3.77 11.39
C GLU A 209 12.00 4.70 10.45
N LEU A 210 11.38 5.69 9.82
CA LEU A 210 12.07 6.67 8.97
C LEU A 210 12.49 7.94 9.70
N LEU A 211 11.89 8.25 10.86
CA LEU A 211 12.26 9.45 11.63
C LEU A 211 13.66 9.31 12.22
N MET A 212 14.05 8.07 12.53
CA MET A 212 15.38 7.71 13.00
C MET A 212 15.68 6.28 12.53
N THR A 213 16.91 6.00 12.11
CA THR A 213 17.32 4.62 11.82
C THR A 213 17.13 3.74 13.07
N HIS A 214 16.71 2.46 12.93
CA HIS A 214 16.48 1.51 14.05
C HIS A 214 17.70 1.23 14.94
N ARG A 215 18.81 1.90 14.68
CA ARG A 215 20.07 1.77 15.39
C ARG A 215 20.82 3.10 15.33
N ILE A 216 21.50 3.44 16.43
CA ILE A 216 22.58 4.42 16.45
C ILE A 216 23.85 3.73 15.98
N TRP A 217 24.49 4.26 14.95
CA TRP A 217 25.62 3.59 14.31
C TRP A 217 26.91 3.85 15.07
N THR A 218 27.50 2.77 15.57
CA THR A 218 28.72 2.80 16.39
C THR A 218 29.92 2.17 15.68
N ASP A 219 29.68 1.25 14.75
CA ASP A 219 30.72 0.52 14.02
C ASP A 219 31.17 1.29 12.76
N GLY A 220 32.49 1.36 12.55
CA GLY A 220 33.08 2.14 11.46
C GLY A 220 32.67 1.70 10.05
N SER A 221 32.46 0.40 9.82
CA SER A 221 32.05 -0.10 8.49
C SER A 221 30.61 0.29 8.17
N HIS A 222 29.72 0.20 9.17
CA HIS A 222 28.34 0.64 9.02
C HIS A 222 28.23 2.17 8.91
N ILE A 223 29.05 2.93 9.63
CA ILE A 223 29.14 4.39 9.50
C ILE A 223 29.47 4.76 8.05
N GLU A 224 30.47 4.12 7.44
CA GLU A 224 30.83 4.35 6.04
C GLU A 224 29.66 4.04 5.09
N GLN A 225 28.94 2.93 5.33
CA GLN A 225 27.77 2.56 4.54
C GLN A 225 26.63 3.59 4.65
N GLN A 226 26.34 4.12 5.84
CA GLN A 226 25.30 5.14 6.00
C GLN A 226 25.66 6.45 5.31
N LEU A 227 26.93 6.86 5.36
CA LEU A 227 27.40 8.03 4.61
C LEU A 227 27.32 7.78 3.10
N ALA A 228 27.55 6.55 2.63
CA ALA A 228 27.37 6.18 1.23
C ALA A 228 25.90 6.29 0.81
N ASN A 229 24.97 5.72 1.58
CA ASN A 229 23.52 5.82 1.32
C ASN A 229 23.05 7.27 1.29
N LEU A 230 23.61 8.13 2.16
CA LEU A 230 23.27 9.55 2.19
C LEU A 230 23.81 10.29 0.96
N THR A 231 25.00 9.92 0.48
CA THR A 231 25.57 10.45 -0.77
C THR A 231 24.70 10.07 -1.97
N GLU A 232 24.29 8.80 -2.06
CA GLU A 232 23.39 8.31 -3.12
C GLU A 232 22.02 9.00 -3.09
N HIS A 233 21.50 9.28 -1.89
CA HIS A 233 20.29 10.09 -1.75
C HIS A 233 20.47 11.52 -2.29
N MET A 234 21.59 12.18 -1.98
CA MET A 234 21.89 13.52 -2.50
C MET A 234 21.98 13.52 -4.03
N GLU A 235 22.63 12.52 -4.62
CA GLU A 235 22.70 12.34 -6.08
C GLU A 235 21.30 12.17 -6.69
N ASN A 236 20.46 11.34 -6.07
CA ASN A 236 19.06 11.16 -6.48
C ASN A 236 18.26 12.45 -6.40
N VAL A 237 18.40 13.21 -5.30
CA VAL A 237 17.73 14.51 -5.14
C VAL A 237 18.15 15.49 -6.23
N PHE A 238 19.46 15.60 -6.47
CA PHE A 238 20.02 16.49 -7.48
C PHE A 238 19.52 16.15 -8.89
N GLN A 239 19.57 14.86 -9.27
CA GLN A 239 19.16 14.41 -10.61
C GLN A 239 17.64 14.39 -10.83
N LYS A 240 16.86 14.20 -9.76
CA LYS A 240 15.40 14.02 -9.85
C LYS A 240 14.62 15.29 -9.61
N TYR A 241 14.95 16.00 -8.53
CA TYR A 241 14.15 17.14 -8.05
C TYR A 241 14.72 18.48 -8.49
N LEU A 242 16.05 18.63 -8.49
CA LEU A 242 16.69 19.93 -8.75
C LEU A 242 16.79 20.23 -10.25
N ARG A 243 17.41 19.34 -11.05
CA ARG A 243 17.51 19.48 -12.54
C ARG A 243 17.80 20.94 -12.96
N ASP A 244 17.14 21.43 -14.02
CA ASP A 244 17.18 22.83 -14.47
C ASP A 244 16.03 23.68 -13.89
N GLU A 245 15.15 23.10 -13.06
CA GLU A 245 13.91 23.75 -12.61
C GLU A 245 14.01 24.36 -11.20
N PHE A 246 14.87 23.80 -10.32
CA PHE A 246 15.00 24.21 -8.93
C PHE A 246 16.47 24.20 -8.51
N THR A 247 16.91 25.23 -7.81
CA THR A 247 18.30 25.37 -7.35
C THR A 247 18.56 24.58 -6.08
N THR A 248 17.54 24.44 -5.23
CA THR A 248 17.63 23.72 -3.95
C THR A 248 16.35 22.95 -3.65
N ILE A 249 16.44 21.95 -2.77
CA ILE A 249 15.27 21.10 -2.43
C ILE A 249 14.17 21.91 -1.77
N GLU A 250 14.51 23.05 -1.19
CA GLU A 250 13.56 23.95 -0.55
C GLU A 250 12.61 24.59 -1.55
N GLU A 251 13.13 25.06 -2.68
CA GLU A 251 12.31 25.61 -3.76
C GLU A 251 11.37 24.54 -4.33
N PHE A 252 11.84 23.28 -4.40
CA PHE A 252 11.01 22.14 -4.79
C PHE A 252 9.91 21.87 -3.75
N ASN A 253 10.26 21.80 -2.47
CA ASN A 253 9.34 21.47 -1.38
C ASN A 253 8.20 22.50 -1.24
N GLU A 254 8.48 23.78 -1.45
CA GLU A 254 7.47 24.84 -1.45
C GLU A 254 6.38 24.62 -2.52
N LYS A 255 6.74 24.05 -3.68
CA LYS A 255 5.78 23.73 -4.76
C LYS A 255 5.20 22.31 -4.66
N ALA A 256 5.91 21.38 -4.03
CA ALA A 256 5.50 19.98 -3.93
C ALA A 256 4.29 19.78 -2.99
N GLY A 257 4.11 20.65 -2.00
CA GLY A 257 3.02 20.55 -1.02
C GLY A 257 3.10 19.24 -0.26
N GLU A 258 2.04 18.42 -0.30
CA GLU A 258 1.98 17.13 0.40
C GLU A 258 3.10 16.15 -0.05
N VAL A 259 3.66 16.30 -1.26
CA VAL A 259 4.73 15.42 -1.78
C VAL A 259 6.14 15.96 -1.46
N ALA A 260 6.28 16.95 -0.57
CA ALA A 260 7.58 17.49 -0.18
C ALA A 260 8.53 16.41 0.36
N GLU A 261 9.81 16.48 -0.01
CA GLU A 261 10.87 15.59 0.45
C GLU A 261 11.32 15.99 1.87
N PRO A 262 11.42 15.07 2.85
CA PRO A 262 11.82 15.41 4.20
C PRO A 262 13.32 15.72 4.28
N TYR A 263 13.67 16.67 5.15
CA TYR A 263 15.05 16.99 5.48
C TYR A 263 15.72 15.85 6.23
N ARG A 264 16.99 15.59 5.92
CA ARG A 264 17.81 14.62 6.64
C ARG A 264 18.82 15.34 7.51
N VAL A 265 18.82 15.07 8.81
CA VAL A 265 19.76 15.63 9.77
C VAL A 265 20.77 14.56 10.16
N LEU A 266 22.00 14.71 9.69
CA LEU A 266 23.14 13.89 10.06
C LEU A 266 23.73 14.40 11.38
N VAL A 267 23.62 13.59 12.43
CA VAL A 267 24.14 13.86 13.78
C VAL A 267 25.39 13.04 14.00
N VAL A 268 26.52 13.70 14.23
CA VAL A 268 27.81 13.03 14.44
C VAL A 268 28.38 13.44 15.80
N ALA A 269 28.53 12.47 16.71
CA ALA A 269 29.18 12.70 17.99
C ALA A 269 30.66 12.31 17.97
N ASN A 270 31.48 13.13 18.65
CA ASN A 270 32.88 12.86 18.95
C ASN A 270 33.74 12.46 17.71
N TYR A 271 33.50 13.12 16.58
CA TYR A 271 34.39 13.02 15.42
C TYR A 271 35.82 13.40 15.84
N PRO A 272 36.88 12.69 15.39
CA PRO A 272 36.94 11.70 14.30
C PRO A 272 36.84 10.21 14.71
N ALA A 273 36.46 9.87 15.93
CA ALA A 273 36.44 8.48 16.37
C ALA A 273 35.59 7.59 15.44
N GLY A 274 36.06 6.39 15.07
CA GLY A 274 35.30 5.46 14.23
C GLY A 274 35.20 5.79 12.73
N PHE A 275 35.77 6.91 12.26
CA PHE A 275 35.74 7.29 10.84
C PHE A 275 36.97 6.80 10.09
N SER A 276 36.74 6.11 8.97
CA SER A 276 37.77 5.79 7.96
C SER A 276 38.12 7.02 7.11
N GLU A 277 39.18 6.93 6.30
CA GLU A 277 39.53 7.97 5.31
C GLU A 277 38.40 8.15 4.28
N ARG A 278 37.80 7.05 3.81
CA ARG A 278 36.66 7.07 2.88
C ARG A 278 35.42 7.70 3.51
N ALA A 279 35.10 7.32 4.76
CA ALA A 279 34.01 7.92 5.52
C ALA A 279 34.21 9.43 5.69
N THR A 280 35.46 9.86 5.96
CA THR A 280 35.81 11.28 6.08
C THR A 280 35.62 12.05 4.77
N GLN A 281 36.01 11.46 3.63
CA GLN A 281 35.78 12.07 2.30
C GLN A 281 34.29 12.21 1.98
N ARG A 282 33.48 11.20 2.30
CA ARG A 282 32.02 11.26 2.11
C ARG A 282 31.38 12.31 3.01
N LEU A 283 31.76 12.35 4.30
CA LEU A 283 31.29 13.37 5.24
C LEU A 283 31.61 14.78 4.74
N LYS A 284 32.79 15.00 4.17
CA LYS A 284 33.16 16.28 3.54
C LYS A 284 32.24 16.64 2.37
N SER A 285 31.94 15.69 1.50
CA SER A 285 31.00 15.88 0.38
C SER A 285 29.59 16.24 0.86
N ILE A 286 29.12 15.56 1.92
CA ILE A 286 27.82 15.82 2.55
C ILE A 286 27.79 17.23 3.16
N ILE A 287 28.83 17.68 3.86
CA ILE A 287 28.90 19.04 4.41
C ILE A 287 28.87 20.10 3.29
N GLN A 288 29.52 19.84 2.15
CA GLN A 288 29.61 20.80 1.04
C GLN A 288 28.34 20.90 0.20
N SER A 289 27.72 19.78 -0.16
CA SER A 289 26.58 19.74 -1.08
C SER A 289 25.26 19.32 -0.41
N GLY A 290 25.30 19.01 0.88
CA GLY A 290 24.15 18.54 1.64
C GLY A 290 23.04 19.57 1.74
N PRO A 291 23.30 20.84 2.14
CA PRO A 291 22.26 21.83 2.33
C PRO A 291 21.37 22.03 1.09
N THR A 292 21.93 22.05 -0.12
CA THR A 292 21.15 22.19 -1.37
C THR A 292 20.23 20.99 -1.62
N CYS A 293 20.59 19.82 -1.08
CA CYS A 293 19.83 18.57 -1.17
C CYS A 293 18.95 18.30 0.06
N GLY A 294 18.85 19.23 1.01
CA GLY A 294 18.09 19.06 2.26
C GLY A 294 18.77 18.15 3.29
N VAL A 295 20.09 18.00 3.19
CA VAL A 295 20.90 17.24 4.15
C VAL A 295 21.66 18.21 5.04
N HIS A 296 21.30 18.22 6.33
CA HIS A 296 21.80 19.12 7.36
C HIS A 296 22.76 18.35 8.27
N THR A 297 23.92 18.92 8.58
CA THR A 297 24.94 18.22 9.38
C THR A 297 25.17 18.95 10.70
N ILE A 298 25.03 18.24 11.81
CA ILE A 298 25.41 18.71 13.14
C ILE A 298 26.48 17.78 13.72
N ILE A 299 27.65 18.33 14.05
CA ILE A 299 28.82 17.53 14.41
C ILE A 299 29.52 18.07 15.67
N SER A 300 29.84 17.16 16.58
CA SER A 300 30.75 17.40 17.70
C SER A 300 32.13 16.84 17.36
N VAL A 301 33.17 17.65 17.52
CA VAL A 301 34.56 17.34 17.22
C VAL A 301 35.37 17.31 18.51
N ASP A 302 36.01 16.18 18.80
CA ASP A 302 36.99 16.05 19.88
C ASP A 302 38.37 16.48 19.37
N ARG A 303 38.86 17.62 19.87
CA ARG A 303 40.16 18.19 19.50
C ARG A 303 41.36 17.37 19.99
N LYS A 304 41.18 16.47 20.96
CA LYS A 304 42.25 15.61 21.47
C LYS A 304 42.46 14.36 20.65
N ALA A 305 41.45 13.94 19.89
CA ALA A 305 41.50 12.74 19.08
C ALA A 305 42.36 12.93 17.82
N GLN A 306 43.03 11.86 17.40
CA GLN A 306 43.90 11.90 16.22
C GLN A 306 43.06 11.98 14.94
N MET A 307 43.30 13.03 14.14
CA MET A 307 42.61 13.23 12.86
C MET A 307 43.09 12.20 11.80
N PRO A 308 42.16 11.60 11.03
CA PRO A 308 42.49 10.79 9.86
C PRO A 308 43.26 11.57 8.81
N ALA A 309 43.98 10.87 7.93
CA ALA A 309 44.57 11.49 6.75
C ALA A 309 43.46 12.15 5.90
N GLY A 310 43.66 13.42 5.52
CA GLY A 310 42.61 14.19 4.83
C GLY A 310 41.43 14.64 5.71
N GLY A 311 41.64 14.69 7.03
CA GLY A 311 40.67 15.16 8.04
C GLY A 311 39.99 16.50 7.68
N LEU A 312 38.87 16.77 8.37
CA LEU A 312 38.05 17.97 8.17
C LEU A 312 38.82 19.27 8.49
N ASP A 313 39.40 19.90 7.47
CA ASP A 313 39.92 21.27 7.57
C ASP A 313 38.80 22.28 7.28
N LEU A 314 38.13 22.69 8.36
CA LEU A 314 36.96 23.58 8.34
C LEU A 314 37.27 24.96 7.77
N SER A 315 38.50 25.44 7.96
CA SER A 315 38.93 26.76 7.49
C SER A 315 39.02 26.87 5.97
N ARG A 316 39.10 25.73 5.26
CA ARG A 316 39.26 25.66 3.80
C ARG A 316 37.96 25.33 3.06
N LEU A 317 36.85 25.10 3.76
CA LEU A 317 35.60 24.68 3.12
C LEU A 317 34.85 25.84 2.44
N GLY A 318 35.08 27.09 2.87
CA GLY A 318 34.47 28.27 2.25
C GLY A 318 32.94 28.30 2.28
N LEU A 319 32.33 27.60 3.24
CA LEU A 319 30.88 27.48 3.40
C LEU A 319 30.38 28.42 4.50
N ASP A 320 29.14 28.89 4.35
CA ASP A 320 28.39 29.42 5.48
C ASP A 320 28.10 28.26 6.43
N LEU A 321 28.73 28.26 7.61
CA LEU A 321 28.53 27.27 8.67
C LEU A 321 28.58 27.95 10.03
N VAL A 322 27.94 27.34 11.02
CA VAL A 322 28.00 27.78 12.41
C VAL A 322 29.07 26.98 13.13
N GLN A 323 30.21 27.62 13.43
CA GLN A 323 31.28 27.02 14.22
C GLN A 323 31.32 27.59 15.63
N LEU A 324 31.31 26.69 16.61
CA LEU A 324 31.43 26.99 18.02
C LEU A 324 32.62 26.25 18.63
N ASP A 325 33.50 27.02 19.25
CA ASP A 325 34.75 26.51 19.83
C ASP A 325 34.68 26.55 21.35
N TRP A 326 34.95 25.43 22.02
CA TRP A 326 35.04 25.38 23.47
C TRP A 326 36.25 26.17 23.97
N GLU A 327 36.00 27.11 24.89
CA GLU A 327 37.03 27.89 25.57
C GLU A 327 36.77 27.91 27.07
N LYS A 328 37.53 27.11 27.83
CA LYS A 328 37.53 26.99 29.31
C LYS A 328 36.18 26.63 29.95
N THR A 329 35.16 27.45 29.77
CA THR A 329 33.86 27.39 30.45
C THR A 329 32.65 27.49 29.52
N ALA A 330 32.80 27.93 28.27
CA ALA A 330 31.69 28.09 27.35
C ALA A 330 32.10 27.84 25.88
N PHE A 331 31.13 27.55 25.03
CA PHE A 331 31.29 27.56 23.59
C PHE A 331 31.27 29.00 23.07
N MET A 332 32.21 29.36 22.21
CA MET A 332 32.38 30.72 21.69
C MET A 332 32.16 30.75 20.18
N THR A 333 31.42 31.75 19.69
CA THR A 333 31.35 32.06 18.24
C THR A 333 32.25 33.25 17.90
N ARG A 334 32.88 33.21 16.73
CA ARG A 334 33.65 34.34 16.15
C ARG A 334 33.02 34.86 14.84
N ALA A 335 31.82 34.40 14.50
CA ALA A 335 31.14 34.79 13.27
C ALA A 335 30.76 36.29 13.24
N CYS A 336 30.58 36.92 14.42
CA CYS A 336 30.15 38.31 14.56
C CYS A 336 31.32 39.32 14.56
N GLY A 337 32.49 38.97 14.04
CA GLY A 337 33.68 39.81 13.99
C GLY A 337 34.74 39.45 15.05
N PRO A 338 35.62 40.39 15.46
CA PRO A 338 36.77 40.08 16.32
C PRO A 338 36.40 39.74 17.77
N LEU A 339 35.13 39.92 18.16
CA LEU A 339 34.65 39.69 19.51
C LEU A 339 34.08 38.28 19.63
N PRO A 340 34.70 37.38 20.41
CA PRO A 340 34.13 36.07 20.67
C PRO A 340 32.92 36.19 21.62
N LEU A 341 31.78 35.65 21.21
CA LEU A 341 30.54 35.67 22.01
C LEU A 341 30.28 34.30 22.66
N PRO A 342 30.04 34.24 23.98
CA PRO A 342 29.70 33.00 24.66
C PRO A 342 28.27 32.55 24.32
N LEU A 343 28.11 31.28 23.98
CA LEU A 343 26.82 30.61 23.90
C LEU A 343 26.36 30.20 25.31
N VAL A 344 25.16 30.60 25.66
CA VAL A 344 24.36 30.03 26.73
C VAL A 344 23.35 29.09 26.05
N PRO A 345 23.58 27.76 26.05
CA PRO A 345 22.67 26.83 25.39
C PRO A 345 21.32 26.79 26.11
N ASP A 346 20.25 26.51 25.37
CA ASP A 346 18.94 26.24 25.97
C ASP A 346 19.06 25.04 26.93
N GLU A 347 18.31 25.08 28.03
CA GLU A 347 18.35 24.02 29.03
C GLU A 347 17.83 22.69 28.46
N LEU A 348 18.61 21.63 28.63
CA LEU A 348 18.20 20.28 28.26
C LEU A 348 17.13 19.80 29.26
N PRO A 349 15.93 19.39 28.79
CA PRO A 349 14.90 18.90 29.69
C PRO A 349 15.32 17.60 30.36
N ASP A 350 14.68 17.28 31.50
CA ASP A 350 14.87 15.98 32.14
C ASP A 350 14.45 14.82 31.23
N LEU A 351 14.92 13.60 31.52
CA LEU A 351 14.68 12.43 30.66
C LEU A 351 13.19 12.11 30.47
N LYS A 352 12.35 12.42 31.46
CA LYS A 352 10.91 12.19 31.39
C LYS A 352 10.27 13.14 30.38
N THR A 353 10.50 14.43 30.56
CA THR A 353 10.01 15.50 29.70
C THR A 353 10.52 15.32 28.27
N MET A 354 11.80 14.96 28.11
CA MET A 354 12.39 14.64 26.82
C MET A 354 11.66 13.48 26.11
N SER A 355 11.43 12.38 26.81
CA SER A 355 10.72 11.22 26.27
C SER A 355 9.28 11.58 25.86
N GLU A 356 8.58 12.37 26.69
CA GLU A 356 7.21 12.82 26.39
C GLU A 356 7.15 13.73 25.15
N VAL A 357 8.10 14.65 24.99
CA VAL A 357 8.21 15.51 23.80
C VAL A 357 8.51 14.67 22.55
N ILE A 358 9.40 13.69 22.66
CA ILE A 358 9.76 12.78 21.57
C ILE A 358 8.53 11.95 21.14
N CYS A 359 7.84 11.32 22.09
CA CYS A 359 6.65 10.52 21.81
C CYS A 359 5.56 11.36 21.14
N LYS A 360 5.26 12.54 21.69
CA LYS A 360 4.24 13.44 21.12
C LYS A 360 4.58 13.85 19.68
N SER A 361 5.84 14.19 19.43
CA SER A 361 6.32 14.53 18.08
C SER A 361 6.23 13.33 17.12
N GLY A 362 6.57 12.13 17.59
CA GLY A 362 6.46 10.88 16.85
C GLY A 362 5.02 10.51 16.47
N GLU A 363 4.07 10.64 17.41
CA GLU A 363 2.64 10.42 17.16
C GLU A 363 2.09 11.38 16.10
N MET A 364 2.47 12.67 16.18
CA MET A 364 2.08 13.67 15.19
C MET A 364 2.65 13.37 13.80
N ALA A 365 3.93 12.98 13.71
CA ALA A 365 4.58 12.62 12.46
C ALA A 365 3.92 11.40 11.77
N LYS A 366 3.51 10.39 12.56
CA LYS A 366 2.79 9.21 12.06
C LYS A 366 1.47 9.59 11.37
N ASN A 367 0.77 10.59 11.89
CA ASN A 367 -0.51 11.05 11.33
C ASN A 367 -0.32 11.88 10.03
N VAL A 368 0.79 12.63 9.91
CA VAL A 368 1.08 13.48 8.74
C VAL A 368 1.61 12.68 7.54
N ARG A 369 2.23 11.52 7.75
CA ARG A 369 2.84 10.71 6.67
C ARG A 369 1.86 10.10 5.67
N ARG A 370 0.55 10.21 5.90
CA ARG A 370 -0.47 9.92 4.87
C ARG A 370 -0.50 11.06 3.85
N VAL A 371 0.55 11.14 3.03
CA VAL A 371 0.55 11.91 1.79
C VAL A 371 -0.38 11.18 0.83
N GLU A 372 -1.68 11.39 1.01
CA GLU A 372 -2.72 10.83 0.17
C GLU A 372 -2.94 11.78 -0.99
N VAL A 373 -2.33 11.50 -2.15
CA VAL A 373 -2.71 12.19 -3.38
C VAL A 373 -4.17 11.83 -3.67
N PRO A 374 -5.14 12.76 -3.58
CA PRO A 374 -6.55 12.39 -3.66
C PRO A 374 -6.90 11.81 -5.04
N TYR A 375 -7.68 10.73 -5.10
CA TYR A 375 -8.06 10.09 -6.36
C TYR A 375 -8.72 11.05 -7.36
N GLN A 376 -9.45 12.06 -6.88
CA GLN A 376 -10.11 13.06 -7.75
C GLN A 376 -9.12 13.85 -8.62
N ARG A 377 -7.82 13.90 -8.25
CA ARG A 377 -6.78 14.51 -9.10
C ARG A 377 -6.50 13.73 -10.38
N ILE A 378 -6.73 12.42 -10.38
CA ILE A 378 -6.49 11.53 -11.52
C ILE A 378 -7.77 11.01 -12.17
N ALA A 379 -8.89 11.04 -11.44
CA ALA A 379 -10.20 10.64 -11.93
C ALA A 379 -10.61 11.50 -13.15
N PRO A 380 -11.18 10.89 -14.21
CA PRO A 380 -11.77 11.67 -15.29
C PRO A 380 -12.95 12.51 -14.75
N LYS A 381 -13.23 13.64 -15.40
CA LYS A 381 -14.45 14.41 -15.10
C LYS A 381 -15.68 13.64 -15.59
N ALA A 382 -16.85 13.90 -15.02
CA ALA A 382 -18.08 13.19 -15.35
C ALA A 382 -18.44 13.28 -16.85
N GLU A 383 -18.14 14.39 -17.51
CA GLU A 383 -18.39 14.58 -18.95
C GLU A 383 -17.45 13.75 -19.83
N GLN A 384 -16.36 13.22 -19.24
CA GLN A 384 -15.36 12.41 -19.94
C GLN A 384 -15.56 10.91 -19.71
N TYR A 385 -16.57 10.50 -18.93
CA TYR A 385 -16.85 9.09 -18.69
C TYR A 385 -17.20 8.39 -20.01
N TRP A 386 -16.53 7.26 -20.27
CA TRP A 386 -16.72 6.45 -21.49
C TRP A 386 -16.51 7.19 -22.82
N THR A 387 -15.74 8.27 -22.81
CA THR A 387 -15.40 9.05 -24.04
C THR A 387 -14.07 8.65 -24.67
N PHE A 388 -13.27 7.83 -23.98
CA PHE A 388 -11.93 7.45 -24.45
C PHE A 388 -11.99 6.23 -25.39
N ASP A 389 -11.09 6.19 -26.37
CA ASP A 389 -10.99 5.16 -27.40
C ASP A 389 -9.73 4.31 -27.22
N SER A 390 -9.91 3.00 -27.11
CA SER A 390 -8.82 2.06 -26.86
C SER A 390 -8.14 1.56 -28.14
N ARG A 391 -8.56 1.95 -29.36
CA ARG A 391 -7.98 1.45 -30.62
C ARG A 391 -6.46 1.47 -30.64
N ARG A 392 -5.85 2.58 -30.20
CA ARG A 392 -4.39 2.77 -30.21
C ARG A 392 -3.72 2.32 -28.92
N SER A 393 -4.29 2.66 -27.77
CA SER A 393 -3.71 2.32 -26.46
C SER A 393 -4.71 2.46 -25.32
N LEU A 394 -4.48 1.74 -24.24
CA LEU A 394 -5.07 2.02 -22.93
C LEU A 394 -4.16 2.99 -22.19
N GLU A 395 -4.75 4.06 -21.66
CA GLU A 395 -4.04 5.05 -20.86
C GLU A 395 -4.73 5.24 -19.52
N VAL A 396 -3.98 5.08 -18.43
CA VAL A 396 -4.49 5.25 -17.07
C VAL A 396 -3.51 6.07 -16.22
N PRO A 397 -3.94 7.22 -15.67
CA PRO A 397 -3.14 7.93 -14.67
C PRO A 397 -3.11 7.11 -13.38
N LEU A 398 -1.92 6.94 -12.82
CA LEU A 398 -1.69 6.16 -11.60
C LEU A 398 -1.54 7.04 -10.36
N GLY A 399 -1.04 8.25 -10.55
CA GLY A 399 -0.64 9.13 -9.46
C GLY A 399 0.20 10.32 -9.94
N ARG A 400 0.95 10.93 -9.03
CA ARG A 400 1.70 12.16 -9.27
C ARG A 400 3.21 11.89 -9.31
N SER A 401 3.88 12.36 -10.36
CA SER A 401 5.34 12.37 -10.48
C SER A 401 5.82 13.82 -10.34
N GLY A 402 6.66 14.09 -9.33
CA GLY A 402 7.11 15.45 -9.02
C GLY A 402 5.99 16.42 -8.58
N ALA A 403 6.20 17.72 -8.78
CA ALA A 403 5.29 18.74 -8.26
C ALA A 403 3.99 18.90 -9.07
N THR A 404 3.96 18.62 -10.38
CA THR A 404 2.78 18.93 -11.21
C THR A 404 2.40 17.84 -12.20
N ASN A 405 3.27 16.85 -12.45
CA ASN A 405 3.04 15.88 -13.51
C ASN A 405 2.26 14.66 -12.98
N LEU A 406 1.44 14.08 -13.86
CA LEU A 406 0.79 12.79 -13.60
C LEU A 406 1.62 11.67 -14.22
N GLN A 407 1.80 10.59 -13.48
CA GLN A 407 2.35 9.35 -14.03
C GLN A 407 1.24 8.58 -14.73
N PHE A 408 1.46 8.22 -15.99
CA PHE A 408 0.54 7.40 -16.78
C PHE A 408 1.13 6.02 -17.03
N MET A 409 0.30 4.99 -16.90
CA MET A 409 0.55 3.70 -17.53
C MET A 409 -0.11 3.69 -18.90
N ARG A 410 0.68 3.38 -19.94
CA ARG A 410 0.20 3.26 -21.31
C ARG A 410 0.47 1.86 -21.85
N LEU A 411 -0.58 1.18 -22.31
CA LEU A 411 -0.49 -0.17 -22.88
C LEU A 411 -0.99 -0.16 -24.33
N GLY A 412 -0.32 -0.89 -25.22
CA GLY A 412 -0.66 -0.96 -26.64
C GLY A 412 0.32 -0.25 -27.58
N LYS A 413 1.32 0.49 -27.06
CA LYS A 413 2.33 1.21 -27.84
C LYS A 413 3.71 0.58 -27.65
N GLY A 414 4.43 0.36 -28.77
CA GLY A 414 5.82 -0.15 -28.72
C GLY A 414 5.93 -1.45 -27.90
N THR A 415 6.89 -1.48 -26.98
CA THR A 415 7.14 -2.57 -26.02
C THR A 415 6.23 -2.51 -24.79
N SER A 416 5.53 -1.40 -24.55
CA SER A 416 4.62 -1.21 -23.42
C SER A 416 3.30 -1.96 -23.64
N GLN A 417 3.30 -3.25 -23.33
CA GLN A 417 2.17 -4.17 -23.58
C GLN A 417 1.71 -4.91 -22.33
N HIS A 418 2.66 -5.32 -21.50
CA HIS A 418 2.43 -6.12 -20.29
C HIS A 418 3.19 -5.49 -19.13
N VAL A 419 2.67 -5.68 -17.92
CA VAL A 419 3.16 -5.04 -16.69
C VAL A 419 3.51 -6.09 -15.67
N LEU A 420 4.73 -6.03 -15.15
CA LEU A 420 5.11 -6.76 -13.94
C LEU A 420 5.15 -5.79 -12.78
N MET A 421 4.45 -6.11 -11.70
CA MET A 421 4.34 -5.29 -10.51
C MET A 421 4.77 -6.09 -9.28
N ALA A 422 5.55 -5.47 -8.40
CA ALA A 422 5.63 -5.99 -7.03
C ALA A 422 5.85 -4.91 -5.99
N GLY A 423 5.59 -5.32 -4.74
CA GLY A 423 5.76 -4.51 -3.56
C GLY A 423 5.42 -5.32 -2.33
N LYS A 424 6.14 -5.10 -1.22
CA LYS A 424 5.86 -5.79 0.05
C LYS A 424 4.45 -5.48 0.55
N THR A 425 3.94 -6.27 1.49
CA THR A 425 2.65 -6.00 2.14
C THR A 425 2.59 -4.58 2.70
N GLY A 426 1.48 -3.86 2.45
CA GLY A 426 1.31 -2.47 2.88
C GLY A 426 2.02 -1.41 2.02
N SER A 427 2.73 -1.81 0.96
CA SER A 427 3.39 -0.86 0.03
C SER A 427 2.42 -0.06 -0.87
N GLY A 428 1.14 -0.46 -0.97
CA GLY A 428 0.14 0.18 -1.83
C GLY A 428 -0.17 -0.57 -3.14
N LYS A 429 0.32 -1.80 -3.31
CA LYS A 429 0.06 -2.66 -4.50
C LYS A 429 -1.44 -2.81 -4.78
N SER A 430 -2.23 -3.23 -3.79
CA SER A 430 -3.68 -3.45 -3.97
C SER A 430 -4.41 -2.17 -4.35
N THR A 431 -4.10 -1.05 -3.69
CA THR A 431 -4.63 0.28 -4.05
C THR A 431 -4.31 0.65 -5.50
N LEU A 432 -3.10 0.37 -5.97
CA LEU A 432 -2.72 0.60 -7.36
C LEU A 432 -3.53 -0.26 -8.33
N LEU A 433 -3.76 -1.53 -8.04
CA LEU A 433 -4.62 -2.41 -8.87
C LEU A 433 -6.05 -1.87 -8.92
N HIS A 434 -6.60 -1.42 -7.79
CA HIS A 434 -7.92 -0.79 -7.74
C HIS A 434 -8.00 0.49 -8.57
N ILE A 435 -6.98 1.34 -8.52
CA ILE A 435 -6.89 2.56 -9.33
C ILE A 435 -6.89 2.21 -10.81
N ILE A 436 -6.13 1.18 -11.21
CA ILE A 436 -6.09 0.74 -12.61
C ILE A 436 -7.48 0.29 -13.07
N ILE A 437 -8.13 -0.60 -12.32
CA ILE A 437 -9.46 -1.13 -12.67
C ILE A 437 -10.48 0.01 -12.72
N THR A 438 -10.64 0.76 -11.62
CA THR A 438 -11.66 1.80 -11.49
C THR A 438 -11.47 2.92 -12.53
N THR A 439 -10.24 3.37 -12.75
CA THR A 439 -9.98 4.47 -13.71
C THR A 439 -10.19 4.03 -15.15
N LEU A 440 -9.81 2.79 -15.51
CA LEU A 440 -10.10 2.25 -16.84
C LEU A 440 -11.61 2.08 -17.03
N SER A 441 -12.34 1.60 -16.03
CA SER A 441 -13.80 1.48 -16.07
C SER A 441 -14.53 2.81 -16.23
N LEU A 442 -13.97 3.91 -15.69
CA LEU A 442 -14.53 5.25 -15.86
C LEU A 442 -14.18 5.85 -17.23
N ARG A 443 -12.95 5.65 -17.74
CA ARG A 443 -12.50 6.24 -19.01
C ARG A 443 -13.08 5.52 -20.23
N TYR A 444 -13.06 4.20 -20.22
CA TYR A 444 -13.40 3.37 -21.37
C TYR A 444 -14.73 2.67 -21.11
N SER A 445 -15.59 2.65 -22.13
CA SER A 445 -16.82 1.87 -22.03
C SER A 445 -16.47 0.37 -21.98
N PRO A 446 -17.39 -0.47 -21.50
CA PRO A 446 -17.21 -1.91 -21.55
C PRO A 446 -16.99 -2.46 -22.99
N ASP A 447 -17.34 -1.71 -24.04
CA ASP A 447 -17.08 -2.06 -25.47
C ASP A 447 -15.61 -1.84 -25.87
N GLU A 448 -14.86 -1.10 -25.05
CA GLU A 448 -13.47 -0.71 -25.31
C GLU A 448 -12.46 -1.54 -24.50
N VAL A 449 -12.84 -2.01 -23.29
CA VAL A 449 -11.97 -2.79 -22.41
C VAL A 449 -12.75 -3.85 -21.61
N GLU A 450 -12.15 -5.03 -21.46
CA GLU A 450 -12.66 -6.14 -20.64
C GLU A 450 -11.59 -6.63 -19.65
N PHE A 451 -12.04 -7.04 -18.46
CA PHE A 451 -11.18 -7.51 -17.37
C PHE A 451 -11.33 -9.01 -17.09
N TYR A 452 -10.18 -9.65 -16.88
CA TYR A 452 -10.07 -10.99 -16.31
C TYR A 452 -9.25 -10.84 -15.03
N LEU A 453 -9.91 -10.98 -13.88
CA LEU A 453 -9.33 -10.71 -12.57
C LEU A 453 -9.14 -12.03 -11.81
N ILE A 454 -7.92 -12.32 -11.37
CA ILE A 454 -7.60 -13.48 -10.53
C ILE A 454 -6.91 -13.02 -9.25
N ASP A 455 -7.47 -13.44 -8.11
CA ASP A 455 -6.85 -13.34 -6.79
C ASP A 455 -6.60 -14.76 -6.25
N PHE A 456 -5.32 -15.14 -6.09
CA PHE A 456 -4.92 -16.44 -5.55
C PHE A 456 -4.85 -16.50 -4.02
N LYS A 457 -4.68 -15.36 -3.33
CA LYS A 457 -4.55 -15.35 -1.86
C LYS A 457 -5.93 -15.35 -1.20
N LYS A 458 -5.95 -15.45 0.14
CA LYS A 458 -7.12 -15.15 1.00
C LYS A 458 -7.53 -13.65 0.97
N GLY A 459 -7.19 -12.97 -0.11
CA GLY A 459 -7.60 -11.61 -0.39
C GLY A 459 -9.04 -11.64 -0.89
N VAL A 460 -9.81 -10.65 -0.46
CA VAL A 460 -11.10 -10.30 -1.08
C VAL A 460 -10.92 -9.09 -1.99
N GLU A 461 -9.72 -8.89 -2.53
CA GLU A 461 -9.32 -7.66 -3.23
C GLU A 461 -10.32 -7.39 -4.38
N PHE A 462 -10.55 -8.40 -5.22
CA PHE A 462 -11.48 -8.24 -6.35
C PHE A 462 -12.95 -8.52 -6.03
N LYS A 463 -13.30 -8.84 -4.77
CA LYS A 463 -14.68 -9.18 -4.36
C LYS A 463 -15.66 -8.03 -4.55
N THR A 464 -15.23 -6.80 -4.30
CA THR A 464 -16.03 -5.59 -4.54
C THR A 464 -16.57 -5.51 -5.98
N TYR A 465 -15.78 -5.93 -6.97
CA TYR A 465 -16.16 -5.88 -8.38
C TYR A 465 -17.16 -6.98 -8.75
N ALA A 466 -17.13 -8.12 -8.04
CA ALA A 466 -18.15 -9.16 -8.16
C ALA A 466 -19.47 -8.69 -7.54
N ALA A 467 -19.44 -8.12 -6.32
CA ALA A 467 -20.63 -7.61 -5.65
C ALA A 467 -21.32 -6.49 -6.45
N SER A 468 -20.53 -5.60 -7.05
CA SER A 468 -21.03 -4.47 -7.86
C SER A 468 -21.37 -4.85 -9.31
N HIS A 469 -21.26 -6.13 -9.69
CA HIS A 469 -21.54 -6.63 -11.04
C HIS A 469 -20.83 -5.81 -12.13
N LEU A 470 -19.52 -5.58 -11.96
CA LEU A 470 -18.75 -4.70 -12.85
C LEU A 470 -18.92 -5.12 -14.33
N PRO A 471 -19.47 -4.26 -15.21
CA PRO A 471 -19.85 -4.62 -16.60
C PRO A 471 -18.66 -4.88 -17.53
N HIS A 472 -17.47 -4.42 -17.12
CA HIS A 472 -16.20 -4.65 -17.80
C HIS A 472 -15.62 -6.02 -17.47
N ALA A 473 -15.98 -6.64 -16.34
CA ALA A 473 -15.43 -7.91 -15.93
C ALA A 473 -16.07 -9.08 -16.72
N ARG A 474 -15.23 -10.02 -17.18
CA ARG A 474 -15.65 -11.29 -17.77
C ARG A 474 -15.37 -12.47 -16.87
N VAL A 475 -14.30 -12.39 -16.09
CA VAL A 475 -13.97 -13.37 -15.06
C VAL A 475 -13.52 -12.62 -13.81
N ILE A 476 -14.04 -13.02 -12.65
CA ILE A 476 -13.56 -12.60 -11.33
C ILE A 476 -13.37 -13.86 -10.50
N ALA A 477 -12.11 -14.22 -10.25
CA ALA A 477 -11.73 -15.34 -9.42
C ALA A 477 -11.22 -14.82 -8.08
N ILE A 478 -11.84 -15.25 -6.98
CA ILE A 478 -11.55 -14.83 -5.60
C ILE A 478 -11.16 -16.09 -4.82
N GLU A 479 -10.01 -16.05 -4.15
CA GLU A 479 -9.42 -17.22 -3.48
C GLU A 479 -9.35 -18.43 -4.43
N SER A 480 -8.86 -18.20 -5.65
CA SER A 480 -8.93 -19.17 -6.74
C SER A 480 -7.93 -20.31 -6.58
N ASP A 481 -8.32 -21.51 -7.03
CA ASP A 481 -7.38 -22.61 -7.25
C ASP A 481 -6.47 -22.33 -8.47
N ARG A 482 -5.26 -22.89 -8.47
CA ARG A 482 -4.31 -22.89 -9.61
C ARG A 482 -4.97 -23.42 -10.89
N GLU A 483 -5.76 -24.48 -10.76
CA GLU A 483 -6.50 -25.12 -11.85
C GLU A 483 -7.48 -24.16 -12.54
N PHE A 484 -8.26 -23.40 -11.76
CA PHE A 484 -9.17 -22.40 -12.33
C PHE A 484 -8.38 -21.30 -13.04
N GLY A 485 -7.27 -20.83 -12.46
CA GLY A 485 -6.41 -19.85 -13.11
C GLY A 485 -5.82 -20.35 -14.44
N VAL A 486 -5.47 -21.63 -14.54
CA VAL A 486 -5.04 -22.25 -15.80
C VAL A 486 -6.18 -22.28 -16.81
N SER A 487 -7.41 -22.60 -16.39
CA SER A 487 -8.57 -22.58 -17.29
C SER A 487 -8.87 -21.17 -17.84
N VAL A 488 -8.59 -20.10 -17.07
CA VAL A 488 -8.66 -18.72 -17.56
C VAL A 488 -7.62 -18.48 -18.66
N LEU A 489 -6.38 -18.95 -18.46
CA LEU A 489 -5.32 -18.86 -19.46
C LEU A 489 -5.67 -19.62 -20.74
N GLU A 490 -6.25 -20.81 -20.63
CA GLU A 490 -6.73 -21.60 -21.78
C GLU A 490 -7.83 -20.87 -22.55
N ARG A 491 -8.77 -20.24 -21.82
CA ARG A 491 -9.81 -19.41 -22.44
C ARG A 491 -9.22 -18.22 -23.19
N LEU A 492 -8.23 -17.56 -22.60
CA LEU A 492 -7.53 -16.43 -23.23
C LEU A 492 -6.73 -16.90 -24.48
N ASP A 493 -6.09 -18.07 -24.44
CA ASP A 493 -5.42 -18.66 -25.60
C ASP A 493 -6.40 -18.97 -26.75
N ALA A 494 -7.61 -19.46 -26.42
CA ALA A 494 -8.65 -19.68 -27.42
C ALA A 494 -9.10 -18.36 -28.08
N ILE A 495 -9.32 -17.30 -27.28
CA ILE A 495 -9.65 -15.96 -27.80
C ILE A 495 -8.52 -15.41 -28.67
N LEU A 496 -7.27 -15.65 -28.29
CA LEU A 496 -6.10 -15.24 -29.07
C LEU A 496 -6.12 -15.88 -30.47
N LYS A 497 -6.43 -17.18 -30.57
CA LYS A 497 -6.55 -17.89 -31.86
C LYS A 497 -7.72 -17.36 -32.68
N GLU A 498 -8.87 -17.16 -32.06
CA GLU A 498 -10.08 -16.61 -32.70
C GLU A 498 -9.80 -15.22 -33.30
N ARG A 499 -9.18 -14.32 -32.53
CA ARG A 499 -8.76 -13.00 -33.05
C ARG A 499 -7.74 -13.13 -34.19
N GLY A 500 -6.84 -14.10 -34.11
CA GLY A 500 -5.89 -14.42 -35.17
C GLY A 500 -6.55 -14.77 -36.51
N GLU A 501 -7.63 -15.56 -36.47
CA GLU A 501 -8.41 -15.92 -37.65
C GLU A 501 -9.19 -14.71 -38.19
N LEU A 502 -9.90 -13.99 -37.31
CA LEU A 502 -10.63 -12.77 -37.70
C LEU A 502 -9.72 -11.71 -38.35
N PHE A 503 -8.50 -11.54 -37.85
CA PHE A 503 -7.56 -10.54 -38.38
C PHE A 503 -7.02 -10.99 -39.74
N ARG A 504 -6.76 -12.29 -39.90
CA ARG A 504 -6.35 -12.87 -41.18
C ARG A 504 -7.45 -12.69 -42.23
N ASP A 505 -8.70 -12.95 -41.88
CA ASP A 505 -9.85 -12.80 -42.77
C ASP A 505 -10.10 -11.34 -43.17
N ALA A 506 -9.85 -10.41 -42.25
CA ALA A 506 -9.93 -8.97 -42.51
C ALA A 506 -8.65 -8.39 -43.17
N GLY A 507 -7.58 -9.17 -43.34
CA GLY A 507 -6.32 -8.72 -43.96
C GLY A 507 -5.52 -7.72 -43.12
N VAL A 508 -5.67 -7.74 -41.79
CA VAL A 508 -5.05 -6.81 -40.83
C VAL A 508 -4.12 -7.53 -39.87
N GLN A 509 -3.24 -6.79 -39.19
CA GLN A 509 -2.22 -7.36 -38.29
C GLN A 509 -2.39 -6.99 -36.82
N ASP A 510 -3.25 -6.02 -36.50
CA ASP A 510 -3.43 -5.53 -35.14
C ASP A 510 -4.88 -5.10 -34.87
N ILE A 511 -5.24 -5.04 -33.58
CA ILE A 511 -6.59 -4.71 -33.11
C ILE A 511 -7.07 -3.32 -33.55
N GLY A 512 -6.18 -2.33 -33.64
CA GLY A 512 -6.54 -0.99 -34.08
C GLY A 512 -6.99 -1.01 -35.53
N SER A 513 -6.17 -1.62 -36.39
CA SER A 513 -6.46 -1.84 -37.80
C SER A 513 -7.73 -2.69 -38.01
N PHE A 514 -7.95 -3.72 -37.20
CA PHE A 514 -9.16 -4.53 -37.25
C PHE A 514 -10.42 -3.72 -36.93
N ARG A 515 -10.39 -2.94 -35.85
CA ARG A 515 -11.53 -2.10 -35.46
C ARG A 515 -11.82 -0.98 -36.47
N ASP A 516 -10.79 -0.47 -37.14
CA ASP A 516 -10.95 0.49 -38.23
C ASP A 516 -11.56 -0.17 -39.48
N ALA A 517 -11.19 -1.43 -39.79
CA ALA A 517 -11.73 -2.19 -40.92
C ALA A 517 -13.14 -2.76 -40.67
N ARG A 518 -13.47 -3.09 -39.42
CA ARG A 518 -14.74 -3.71 -38.99
C ARG A 518 -15.38 -2.92 -37.83
N PRO A 519 -15.86 -1.69 -38.07
CA PRO A 519 -16.46 -0.85 -37.03
C PRO A 519 -17.81 -1.40 -36.50
N ASP A 520 -18.42 -2.33 -37.24
CA ASP A 520 -19.61 -3.10 -36.86
C ASP A 520 -19.33 -4.11 -35.75
N VAL A 521 -18.10 -4.61 -35.66
CA VAL A 521 -17.70 -5.64 -34.69
C VAL A 521 -17.08 -4.99 -33.47
N ARG A 522 -17.69 -5.21 -32.30
CA ARG A 522 -17.11 -4.79 -31.02
C ARG A 522 -16.01 -5.75 -30.62
N MET A 523 -14.79 -5.23 -30.47
CA MET A 523 -13.63 -5.98 -30.03
C MET A 523 -12.86 -5.19 -28.97
N PRO A 524 -13.24 -5.32 -27.68
CA PRO A 524 -12.55 -4.65 -26.60
C PRO A 524 -11.13 -5.18 -26.42
N ARG A 525 -10.24 -4.34 -25.89
CA ARG A 525 -8.95 -4.81 -25.38
C ARG A 525 -9.17 -5.66 -24.13
N ILE A 526 -8.41 -6.73 -23.99
CA ILE A 526 -8.47 -7.60 -22.82
C ILE A 526 -7.34 -7.21 -21.88
N LEU A 527 -7.65 -7.01 -20.61
CA LEU A 527 -6.68 -6.81 -19.55
C LEU A 527 -6.81 -7.93 -18.52
N PHE A 528 -5.81 -8.80 -18.50
CA PHE A 528 -5.69 -9.92 -17.58
C PHE A 528 -4.86 -9.49 -16.36
N LEU A 529 -5.51 -9.32 -15.21
CA LEU A 529 -4.87 -9.04 -13.93
C LEU A 529 -4.79 -10.31 -13.09
N VAL A 530 -3.58 -10.64 -12.65
CA VAL A 530 -3.36 -11.69 -11.66
C VAL A 530 -2.67 -11.06 -10.47
N ASP A 531 -3.35 -11.06 -9.33
CA ASP A 531 -2.67 -10.78 -8.07
C ASP A 531 -2.04 -12.06 -7.52
N GLU A 532 -0.81 -11.93 -7.03
CA GLU A 532 0.02 -13.01 -6.51
C GLU A 532 0.25 -14.13 -7.54
N PHE A 533 0.67 -13.75 -8.76
CA PHE A 533 0.84 -14.69 -9.88
C PHE A 533 1.81 -15.83 -9.60
N GLN A 534 2.73 -15.69 -8.65
CA GLN A 534 3.68 -16.74 -8.28
C GLN A 534 2.98 -18.02 -7.79
N GLU A 535 1.72 -17.90 -7.32
CA GLU A 535 0.90 -19.04 -6.90
C GLU A 535 0.66 -20.04 -8.05
N PHE A 536 0.71 -19.61 -9.31
CA PHE A 536 0.73 -20.54 -10.45
C PHE A 536 1.86 -21.57 -10.35
N PHE A 537 2.98 -21.20 -9.72
CA PHE A 537 4.27 -21.87 -9.84
C PHE A 537 4.81 -22.48 -8.54
N VAL A 538 4.00 -22.53 -7.49
CA VAL A 538 4.41 -23.02 -6.16
C VAL A 538 4.77 -24.52 -6.17
N GLU A 539 4.12 -25.32 -7.02
CA GLU A 539 4.42 -26.76 -7.19
C GLU A 539 4.92 -27.06 -8.60
N ASP A 540 5.82 -28.04 -8.77
CA ASP A 540 6.23 -28.51 -10.09
C ASP A 540 5.29 -29.62 -10.59
N ASP A 541 4.17 -29.21 -11.19
CA ASP A 541 3.11 -30.09 -11.69
C ASP A 541 2.63 -29.68 -13.09
N ARG A 542 1.61 -30.39 -13.61
CA ARG A 542 1.04 -30.09 -14.93
C ARG A 542 0.47 -28.66 -15.02
N TYR A 543 -0.05 -28.12 -13.91
CA TYR A 543 -0.68 -26.80 -13.89
C TYR A 543 0.37 -25.70 -14.02
N SER A 544 1.51 -25.82 -13.33
CA SER A 544 2.66 -24.92 -13.50
C SER A 544 3.19 -24.94 -14.93
N GLN A 545 3.37 -26.13 -15.51
CA GLN A 545 3.87 -26.28 -16.87
C GLN A 545 2.90 -25.66 -17.90
N SER A 546 1.60 -25.89 -17.72
CA SER A 546 0.56 -25.33 -18.59
C SER A 546 0.47 -23.80 -18.44
N ALA A 547 0.47 -23.29 -17.20
CA ALA A 547 0.46 -21.86 -16.91
C ALA A 547 1.67 -21.16 -17.56
N SER A 548 2.87 -21.73 -17.42
CA SER A 548 4.11 -21.20 -18.01
C SER A 548 4.01 -21.09 -19.54
N LEU A 549 3.56 -22.14 -20.22
CA LEU A 549 3.41 -22.18 -21.67
C LEU A 549 2.34 -21.21 -22.18
N LEU A 550 1.19 -21.15 -21.51
CA LEU A 550 0.08 -20.29 -21.90
C LEU A 550 0.40 -18.81 -21.65
N LEU A 551 1.02 -18.49 -20.51
CA LEU A 551 1.49 -17.13 -20.20
C LEU A 551 2.57 -16.67 -21.19
N ASP A 552 3.57 -17.49 -21.53
CA ASP A 552 4.60 -17.11 -22.52
C ASP A 552 3.98 -16.78 -23.88
N ARG A 553 3.02 -17.61 -24.32
CA ARG A 553 2.32 -17.37 -25.58
C ARG A 553 1.49 -16.09 -25.53
N LEU A 554 0.72 -15.86 -24.47
CA LEU A 554 -0.09 -14.66 -24.29
C LEU A 554 0.77 -13.40 -24.28
N VAL A 555 1.90 -13.41 -23.57
CA VAL A 555 2.80 -12.25 -23.48
C VAL A 555 3.53 -12.01 -24.81
N ARG A 556 3.92 -13.05 -25.54
CA ARG A 556 4.59 -12.90 -26.85
C ARG A 556 3.64 -12.45 -27.97
N GLN A 557 2.43 -12.99 -28.01
CA GLN A 557 1.51 -12.81 -29.14
C GLN A 557 0.38 -11.81 -28.84
N GLY A 558 0.06 -11.57 -27.55
CA GLY A 558 -1.08 -10.75 -27.12
C GLY A 558 -1.02 -9.28 -27.58
N ARG A 559 0.19 -8.75 -27.81
CA ARG A 559 0.43 -7.39 -28.33
C ARG A 559 -0.43 -7.05 -29.54
N ALA A 560 -0.43 -7.91 -30.55
CA ALA A 560 -1.15 -7.67 -31.81
C ALA A 560 -2.68 -7.71 -31.59
N PHE A 561 -3.12 -8.64 -30.74
CA PHE A 561 -4.54 -8.94 -30.52
C PHE A 561 -5.19 -8.08 -29.42
N GLY A 562 -4.48 -7.07 -28.91
CA GLY A 562 -5.00 -6.18 -27.86
C GLY A 562 -5.23 -6.87 -26.52
N MET A 563 -4.39 -7.86 -26.21
CA MET A 563 -4.40 -8.58 -24.94
C MET A 563 -3.21 -8.14 -24.09
N HIS A 564 -3.50 -7.65 -22.90
CA HIS A 564 -2.55 -7.08 -21.96
C HIS A 564 -2.56 -7.89 -20.68
N VAL A 565 -1.39 -8.07 -20.07
CA VAL A 565 -1.23 -8.88 -18.85
C VAL A 565 -0.58 -8.01 -17.79
N ILE A 566 -1.17 -7.99 -16.60
CA ILE A 566 -0.61 -7.37 -15.40
C ILE A 566 -0.43 -8.47 -14.36
N LEU A 567 0.82 -8.73 -13.98
CA LEU A 567 1.17 -9.71 -12.96
C LEU A 567 1.64 -8.97 -11.70
N GLY A 568 0.92 -9.15 -10.60
CA GLY A 568 1.27 -8.60 -9.28
C GLY A 568 1.86 -9.66 -8.36
N SER A 569 2.83 -9.28 -7.53
CA SER A 569 3.37 -10.16 -6.49
C SER A 569 3.80 -9.38 -5.24
N GLN A 570 3.79 -10.01 -4.07
CA GLN A 570 4.38 -9.43 -2.85
C GLN A 570 5.89 -9.61 -2.77
N THR A 571 6.35 -10.80 -3.16
CA THR A 571 7.76 -11.14 -3.18
C THR A 571 8.03 -12.01 -4.37
N LEU A 572 9.13 -11.68 -4.99
CA LEU A 572 9.72 -12.48 -6.00
C LEU A 572 10.82 -13.40 -5.43
N GLY A 573 11.00 -13.59 -4.13
CA GLY A 573 11.98 -14.56 -3.61
C GLY A 573 11.44 -16.00 -3.56
N GLY A 574 11.92 -16.93 -4.42
CA GLY A 574 11.51 -18.35 -4.38
C GLY A 574 11.72 -19.15 -5.67
N SER A 575 11.35 -20.44 -5.67
CA SER A 575 11.47 -21.38 -6.81
C SER A 575 10.61 -20.93 -8.00
N TYR A 576 11.24 -20.30 -8.98
CA TYR A 576 10.58 -19.86 -10.22
C TYR A 576 10.51 -20.91 -11.29
N SER A 577 9.38 -20.95 -11.98
CA SER A 577 9.25 -21.58 -13.30
C SER A 577 8.76 -20.63 -14.39
N LEU A 578 8.57 -19.32 -14.13
CA LEU A 578 8.34 -18.36 -15.21
C LEU A 578 9.66 -18.09 -15.95
N PRO A 579 9.77 -18.40 -17.25
CA PRO A 579 11.02 -18.25 -17.98
C PRO A 579 11.47 -16.78 -18.01
N ARG A 580 12.78 -16.53 -17.83
CA ARG A 580 13.37 -15.19 -17.99
C ARG A 580 13.01 -14.55 -19.34
N THR A 581 12.82 -15.37 -20.38
CA THR A 581 12.36 -14.91 -21.70
C THR A 581 10.98 -14.27 -21.66
N THR A 582 10.05 -14.82 -20.88
CA THR A 582 8.69 -14.31 -20.72
C THR A 582 8.71 -13.02 -19.92
N ILE A 583 9.46 -12.99 -18.81
CA ILE A 583 9.69 -11.78 -18.01
C ILE A 583 10.26 -10.67 -18.90
N GLY A 584 11.23 -10.98 -19.76
CA GLY A 584 11.84 -10.02 -20.69
C GLY A 584 10.90 -9.47 -21.78
N GLN A 585 9.72 -10.06 -22.00
CA GLN A 585 8.69 -9.49 -22.88
C GLN A 585 7.78 -8.48 -22.15
N MET A 586 7.84 -8.43 -20.81
CA MET A 586 7.05 -7.51 -20.00
C MET A 586 7.86 -6.24 -19.71
N ALA A 587 7.94 -5.35 -20.69
CA ALA A 587 8.82 -4.18 -20.61
C ALA A 587 8.42 -3.17 -19.53
N VAL A 588 7.14 -3.10 -19.17
CA VAL A 588 6.68 -2.20 -18.11
C VAL A 588 6.85 -2.87 -16.76
N ARG A 589 7.64 -2.26 -15.89
CA ARG A 589 7.85 -2.63 -14.49
C ARG A 589 7.26 -1.56 -13.59
N ILE A 590 6.50 -1.99 -12.59
CA ILE A 590 6.06 -1.10 -11.52
C ILE A 590 6.53 -1.67 -10.19
N ALA A 591 7.57 -1.08 -9.63
CA ALA A 591 8.12 -1.50 -8.35
C ALA A 591 7.67 -0.54 -7.26
N LEU A 592 6.85 -1.01 -6.32
CA LEU A 592 6.63 -0.33 -5.05
C LEU A 592 7.73 -0.75 -4.06
N GLN A 593 7.70 -0.22 -2.84
CA GLN A 593 8.69 -0.57 -1.82
C GLN A 593 8.83 -2.09 -1.65
N CYS A 594 10.03 -2.63 -1.90
CA CYS A 594 10.33 -4.07 -1.83
C CYS A 594 11.76 -4.31 -1.32
N SER A 595 12.12 -5.59 -1.13
CA SER A 595 13.48 -5.95 -0.74
C SER A 595 14.47 -5.74 -1.90
N GLU A 596 15.76 -5.70 -1.60
CA GLU A 596 16.82 -5.61 -2.62
C GLU A 596 16.76 -6.77 -3.63
N ASN A 597 16.55 -7.99 -3.13
CA ASN A 597 16.40 -9.18 -3.96
C ASN A 597 15.18 -9.07 -4.89
N ASP A 598 14.04 -8.59 -4.38
CA ASP A 598 12.84 -8.40 -5.20
C ASP A 598 13.05 -7.30 -6.24
N ALA A 599 13.73 -6.20 -5.88
CA ALA A 599 14.06 -5.13 -6.81
C ALA A 599 14.88 -5.65 -7.99
N HIS A 600 15.91 -6.45 -7.76
CA HIS A 600 16.72 -7.07 -8.82
C HIS A 600 15.93 -8.02 -9.73
N LEU A 601 14.91 -8.70 -9.21
CA LEU A 601 14.11 -9.65 -9.97
C LEU A 601 13.05 -8.99 -10.86
N ILE A 602 12.60 -7.79 -10.47
CA ILE A 602 11.56 -7.04 -11.21
C ILE A 602 12.21 -6.04 -12.16
N LEU A 603 13.22 -5.33 -11.67
CA LEU A 603 13.99 -4.36 -12.44
C LEU A 603 15.21 -5.08 -13.06
N SER A 604 16.29 -4.35 -13.35
CA SER A 604 17.57 -4.93 -13.76
C SER A 604 18.45 -5.30 -12.55
N GLU A 605 19.44 -6.17 -12.76
CA GLU A 605 20.40 -6.56 -11.70
C GLU A 605 21.13 -5.36 -11.07
N ASP A 606 21.31 -4.25 -11.79
CA ASP A 606 21.93 -3.05 -11.22
C ASP A 606 20.95 -2.04 -10.59
N ASN A 607 19.63 -2.30 -10.66
CA ASN A 607 18.59 -1.33 -10.27
C ASN A 607 17.93 -1.69 -8.92
N THR A 608 18.52 -1.18 -7.84
CA THR A 608 18.02 -1.38 -6.46
C THR A 608 17.11 -0.24 -5.98
N ALA A 609 16.76 0.71 -6.84
CA ALA A 609 16.08 1.95 -6.46
C ALA A 609 14.74 1.73 -5.71
N ALA A 610 14.05 0.62 -5.98
CA ALA A 610 12.80 0.27 -5.30
C ALA A 610 12.96 0.03 -3.78
N ARG A 611 14.15 -0.38 -3.34
CA ARG A 611 14.49 -0.51 -1.91
C ARG A 611 14.52 0.84 -1.20
N LEU A 612 14.91 1.89 -1.92
CA LEU A 612 15.06 3.25 -1.37
C LEU A 612 13.73 3.99 -1.26
N LEU A 613 12.65 3.43 -1.81
CA LEU A 613 11.29 3.96 -1.62
C LEU A 613 10.93 3.92 -0.15
N THR A 614 10.40 5.02 0.36
CA THR A 614 10.20 5.19 1.80
C THR A 614 8.73 5.29 2.17
N ARG A 615 7.85 5.76 1.28
CA ARG A 615 6.44 5.99 1.61
C ARG A 615 5.53 4.89 1.04
N PRO A 616 4.48 4.46 1.78
CA PRO A 616 3.41 3.68 1.17
C PRO A 616 2.80 4.41 -0.04
N GLY A 617 2.57 3.69 -1.12
CA GLY A 617 2.12 4.25 -2.40
C GLY A 617 3.23 4.92 -3.22
N GLU A 618 4.46 5.06 -2.71
CA GLU A 618 5.60 5.46 -3.54
C GLU A 618 5.99 4.29 -4.44
N ALA A 619 6.16 4.56 -5.73
CA ALA A 619 6.43 3.53 -6.73
C ALA A 619 7.33 4.04 -7.84
N ILE A 620 8.07 3.13 -8.48
CA ILE A 620 8.83 3.37 -9.70
C ILE A 620 8.03 2.79 -10.86
N TYR A 621 7.67 3.65 -11.82
CA TYR A 621 7.22 3.23 -13.15
C TYR A 621 8.44 3.18 -14.07
N ASN A 622 8.63 2.07 -14.78
CA ASN A 622 9.73 1.88 -15.70
C ASN A 622 9.22 1.17 -16.96
N ASP A 623 9.39 1.78 -18.14
CA ASP A 623 8.99 1.21 -19.43
C ASP A 623 10.20 0.75 -20.28
N ALA A 624 11.39 0.70 -19.66
CA ALA A 624 12.66 0.35 -20.28
C ALA A 624 13.20 -1.01 -19.78
N ASN A 625 12.32 -2.00 -19.57
CA ASN A 625 12.67 -3.35 -19.09
C ASN A 625 13.38 -3.38 -17.72
N GLY A 626 13.15 -2.38 -16.87
CA GLY A 626 13.74 -2.32 -15.53
C GLY A 626 15.12 -1.66 -15.46
N MET A 627 15.64 -1.13 -16.56
CA MET A 627 16.92 -0.40 -16.57
C MET A 627 16.83 0.91 -15.77
N ILE A 628 17.90 1.30 -15.07
CA ILE A 628 17.91 2.45 -14.14
C ILE A 628 17.46 3.74 -14.84
N GLU A 629 17.87 3.95 -16.09
CA GLU A 629 17.58 5.14 -16.89
C GLU A 629 16.08 5.32 -17.18
N GLY A 630 15.31 4.23 -17.13
CA GLY A 630 13.86 4.24 -17.31
C GLY A 630 13.06 4.51 -16.04
N ASN A 631 13.70 4.66 -14.88
CA ASN A 631 13.00 4.85 -13.62
C ASN A 631 12.29 6.20 -13.56
N ASN A 632 10.97 6.17 -13.36
CA ASN A 632 10.16 7.33 -13.02
C ASN A 632 9.44 7.09 -11.70
N ILE A 633 9.91 7.75 -10.63
CA ILE A 633 9.31 7.62 -9.30
C ILE A 633 8.07 8.52 -9.22
N PHE A 634 6.98 7.97 -8.69
CA PHE A 634 5.71 8.65 -8.52
C PHE A 634 5.02 8.20 -7.23
N GLN A 635 4.10 9.03 -6.73
CA GLN A 635 3.21 8.69 -5.62
C GLN A 635 1.87 8.25 -6.21
N VAL A 636 1.48 7.00 -5.97
CA VAL A 636 0.18 6.41 -6.32
C VAL A 636 -0.93 7.22 -5.64
N ALA A 637 -2.02 7.48 -6.35
CA ALA A 637 -3.19 8.13 -5.76
C ALA A 637 -3.80 7.27 -4.64
N TRP A 638 -4.55 7.89 -3.74
CA TRP A 638 -5.28 7.17 -2.72
C TRP A 638 -6.74 7.05 -3.13
N LEU A 639 -7.21 5.80 -3.28
CA LEU A 639 -8.62 5.46 -3.54
C LEU A 639 -9.13 4.61 -2.38
N GLY A 640 -9.87 5.22 -1.46
CA GLY A 640 -10.49 4.52 -0.35
C GLY A 640 -11.69 3.66 -0.79
N ASP A 641 -12.03 2.63 0.00
CA ASP A 641 -13.12 1.69 -0.33
C ASP A 641 -14.46 2.38 -0.58
N ALA A 642 -14.87 3.28 0.32
CA ALA A 642 -16.14 4.02 0.18
C ALA A 642 -16.15 4.90 -1.08
N GLU A 643 -15.02 5.51 -1.44
CA GLU A 643 -14.93 6.32 -2.66
C GLU A 643 -14.96 5.42 -3.91
N ARG A 644 -14.27 4.27 -3.88
CA ARG A 644 -14.30 3.27 -4.95
C ARG A 644 -15.74 2.82 -5.21
N ASP A 645 -16.44 2.43 -4.16
CA ASP A 645 -17.80 1.89 -4.26
C ASP A 645 -18.76 2.94 -4.85
N GLN A 646 -18.61 4.24 -4.51
CA GLN A 646 -19.35 5.34 -5.16
C GLN A 646 -19.06 5.46 -6.67
N TYR A 647 -17.84 5.20 -7.13
CA TYR A 647 -17.56 5.17 -8.57
C TYR A 647 -18.12 3.92 -9.24
N LEU A 648 -18.14 2.78 -8.56
CA LEU A 648 -18.75 1.55 -9.07
C LEU A 648 -20.27 1.71 -9.24
N GLU A 649 -20.95 2.34 -8.28
CA GLU A 649 -22.37 2.70 -8.41
C GLU A 649 -22.61 3.58 -9.65
N LYS A 650 -21.76 4.60 -9.88
CA LYS A 650 -21.84 5.43 -11.11
C LYS A 650 -21.65 4.61 -12.38
N ILE A 651 -20.71 3.67 -12.40
CA ILE A 651 -20.49 2.78 -13.56
C ILE A 651 -21.74 1.92 -13.81
N GLU A 652 -22.39 1.43 -12.75
CA GLU A 652 -23.65 0.68 -12.86
C GLU A 652 -24.79 1.55 -13.44
N GLU A 653 -24.93 2.79 -12.99
CA GLU A 653 -25.90 3.75 -13.55
C GLU A 653 -25.68 4.00 -15.05
N TYR A 654 -24.43 4.13 -15.48
CA TYR A 654 -24.09 4.27 -16.90
C TYR A 654 -24.37 2.99 -17.69
N THR A 655 -24.19 1.83 -17.07
CA THR A 655 -24.49 0.52 -17.69
C THR A 655 -25.97 0.36 -17.96
N LYS A 656 -26.83 0.81 -17.05
CA LYS A 656 -28.29 0.80 -17.23
C LYS A 656 -28.76 1.62 -18.45
N LYS A 657 -27.93 2.55 -18.95
CA LYS A 657 -28.21 3.34 -20.17
C LYS A 657 -27.80 2.63 -21.46
N LEU A 658 -27.03 1.54 -21.38
CA LEU A 658 -26.64 0.77 -22.56
C LEU A 658 -27.86 0.01 -23.10
N THR A 659 -28.05 0.05 -24.41
CA THR A 659 -29.13 -0.66 -25.11
C THR A 659 -28.85 -2.15 -25.31
N THR A 660 -27.60 -2.58 -25.14
CA THR A 660 -27.14 -3.93 -25.45
C THR A 660 -26.96 -4.74 -24.16
N THR A 661 -27.59 -5.90 -24.10
CA THR A 661 -27.39 -6.89 -23.04
C THR A 661 -26.02 -7.54 -23.18
N ARG A 662 -25.29 -7.64 -22.07
CA ARG A 662 -23.95 -8.24 -21.99
C ARG A 662 -24.01 -9.58 -21.25
N PRO A 663 -23.10 -10.51 -21.55
CA PRO A 663 -22.93 -11.70 -20.71
C PRO A 663 -22.50 -11.29 -19.31
N ASP A 664 -23.09 -11.95 -18.31
CA ASP A 664 -22.69 -11.76 -16.91
C ASP A 664 -21.26 -12.28 -16.70
N PRO A 665 -20.50 -11.67 -15.77
CA PRO A 665 -19.17 -12.16 -15.41
C PRO A 665 -19.24 -13.58 -14.83
N ILE A 666 -18.24 -14.40 -15.14
CA ILE A 666 -18.01 -15.65 -14.44
C ILE A 666 -17.36 -15.31 -13.11
N ILE A 667 -18.09 -15.50 -12.01
CA ILE A 667 -17.61 -15.27 -10.64
C ILE A 667 -17.26 -16.63 -10.05
N PHE A 668 -16.03 -16.79 -9.59
CA PHE A 668 -15.57 -17.99 -8.90
C PHE A 668 -15.04 -17.63 -7.52
N GLU A 669 -15.70 -18.11 -6.46
CA GLU A 669 -15.28 -17.90 -5.06
C GLU A 669 -14.79 -19.22 -4.46
N GLY A 670 -13.48 -19.45 -4.49
CA GLY A 670 -12.92 -20.76 -4.18
C GLY A 670 -13.10 -21.23 -2.73
N ASN A 671 -13.52 -20.41 -1.79
CA ASN A 671 -13.59 -20.82 -0.38
C ASN A 671 -15.00 -21.16 0.12
N ILE A 672 -16.04 -20.97 -0.69
CA ILE A 672 -17.43 -21.25 -0.32
C ILE A 672 -18.04 -22.37 -1.19
N PRO A 673 -19.08 -23.07 -0.72
CA PRO A 673 -19.87 -23.98 -1.55
C PRO A 673 -20.44 -23.25 -2.77
N ALA A 674 -20.76 -24.00 -3.84
CA ALA A 674 -21.47 -23.43 -4.97
C ALA A 674 -22.92 -23.07 -4.56
N ASP A 675 -23.45 -21.98 -5.12
CA ASP A 675 -24.83 -21.57 -4.92
C ASP A 675 -25.72 -22.07 -6.08
N PRO A 676 -26.65 -23.01 -5.85
CA PRO A 676 -27.55 -23.49 -6.88
C PRO A 676 -28.44 -22.40 -7.49
N ALA A 677 -28.71 -21.31 -6.76
CA ALA A 677 -29.51 -20.19 -7.27
C ALA A 677 -28.78 -19.38 -8.37
N GLN A 678 -27.45 -19.46 -8.43
CA GLN A 678 -26.65 -18.83 -9.49
C GLN A 678 -26.59 -19.69 -10.76
N ASN A 679 -26.94 -20.98 -10.69
CA ASN A 679 -26.96 -21.85 -11.86
C ASN A 679 -28.19 -21.59 -12.74
N LYS A 680 -27.99 -20.80 -13.81
CA LYS A 680 -29.01 -20.51 -14.83
C LYS A 680 -29.60 -21.76 -15.48
N SER A 681 -28.77 -22.76 -15.77
CA SER A 681 -29.21 -24.01 -16.41
C SER A 681 -30.15 -24.80 -15.50
N LEU A 682 -29.82 -24.88 -14.20
CA LEU A 682 -30.68 -25.51 -13.20
C LEU A 682 -32.00 -24.74 -13.03
N ARG A 683 -31.96 -23.41 -12.94
CA ARG A 683 -33.17 -22.59 -12.83
C ARG A 683 -34.10 -22.72 -14.03
N GLU A 684 -33.54 -22.72 -15.24
CA GLU A 684 -34.30 -22.95 -16.46
C GLU A 684 -34.86 -24.37 -16.50
N PHE A 685 -34.09 -25.36 -16.05
CA PHE A 685 -34.53 -26.75 -15.96
C PHE A 685 -35.71 -26.92 -15.00
N VAL A 686 -35.65 -26.30 -13.81
CA VAL A 686 -36.76 -26.27 -12.84
C VAL A 686 -37.99 -25.61 -13.45
N ARG A 687 -37.87 -24.44 -14.07
CA ARG A 687 -39.00 -23.75 -14.72
C ARG A 687 -39.65 -24.57 -15.83
N LYS A 688 -38.85 -25.18 -16.71
CA LYS A 688 -39.37 -26.05 -17.78
C LYS A 688 -40.07 -27.28 -17.23
N GLY A 689 -39.52 -27.90 -16.20
CA GLY A 689 -40.15 -29.02 -15.49
C GLY A 689 -41.51 -28.65 -14.92
N VAL A 690 -41.61 -27.45 -14.34
CA VAL A 690 -42.86 -26.88 -13.83
C VAL A 690 -43.84 -26.54 -14.95
N GLU A 691 -43.42 -26.21 -16.17
CA GLU A 691 -44.35 -25.84 -17.27
C GLU A 691 -44.85 -27.05 -18.07
N THR A 692 -44.07 -28.13 -18.12
CA THR A 692 -44.30 -29.25 -19.04
C THR A 692 -45.06 -30.39 -18.34
N PRO A 693 -46.26 -30.79 -18.82
CA PRO A 693 -46.91 -32.02 -18.37
C PRO A 693 -46.05 -33.24 -18.71
N SER A 694 -45.98 -34.21 -17.81
CA SER A 694 -45.27 -35.48 -18.07
C SER A 694 -46.06 -36.33 -19.08
N GLU A 695 -45.93 -36.04 -20.38
CA GLU A 695 -46.72 -36.73 -21.43
C GLU A 695 -46.11 -38.08 -21.87
N SER A 696 -44.95 -38.49 -21.33
CA SER A 696 -44.32 -39.78 -21.66
C SER A 696 -43.37 -40.28 -20.57
N VAL A 697 -43.64 -41.51 -20.13
CA VAL A 697 -42.88 -42.31 -19.16
C VAL A 697 -41.42 -42.60 -19.59
N ALA A 698 -41.12 -42.45 -20.88
CA ALA A 698 -39.81 -42.67 -21.49
C ALA A 698 -38.98 -41.37 -21.70
N ALA A 699 -39.52 -40.18 -21.37
CA ALA A 699 -38.92 -38.91 -21.75
C ALA A 699 -37.80 -38.39 -20.82
N VAL A 700 -37.54 -39.05 -19.69
CA VAL A 700 -36.55 -38.62 -18.66
C VAL A 700 -35.36 -39.58 -18.60
N ASP A 701 -34.77 -39.90 -19.77
CA ASP A 701 -33.51 -40.65 -19.88
C ASP A 701 -32.60 -39.94 -20.90
N PRO A 702 -31.41 -39.43 -20.51
CA PRO A 702 -30.87 -39.47 -19.16
C PRO A 702 -31.55 -38.51 -18.19
N ALA A 703 -31.71 -38.93 -16.93
CA ALA A 703 -32.10 -38.00 -15.86
C ALA A 703 -30.88 -37.14 -15.49
N LYS A 704 -31.02 -35.82 -15.66
CA LYS A 704 -29.95 -34.84 -15.49
C LYS A 704 -29.93 -34.26 -14.08
N TYR A 705 -28.73 -34.14 -13.52
CA TYR A 705 -28.54 -33.72 -12.14
C TYR A 705 -27.31 -32.78 -12.02
N TRP A 706 -27.53 -31.52 -11.64
CA TRP A 706 -26.43 -30.60 -11.35
C TRP A 706 -25.94 -30.76 -9.92
N ILE A 707 -24.64 -30.94 -9.75
CA ILE A 707 -24.03 -31.25 -8.44
C ILE A 707 -23.22 -30.08 -7.86
N GLY A 708 -22.88 -29.11 -8.70
CA GLY A 708 -22.06 -27.98 -8.31
C GLY A 708 -21.53 -27.19 -9.52
N GLU A 709 -20.44 -26.47 -9.29
CA GLU A 709 -19.72 -25.69 -10.30
C GLU A 709 -18.33 -26.28 -10.55
N ALA A 710 -17.93 -26.43 -11.82
CA ALA A 710 -16.59 -26.92 -12.14
C ALA A 710 -15.51 -25.95 -11.63
N VAL A 711 -14.34 -26.47 -11.26
CA VAL A 711 -13.13 -25.65 -10.99
C VAL A 711 -12.45 -25.24 -12.31
N SER A 712 -13.24 -25.01 -13.36
CA SER A 712 -12.79 -24.59 -14.69
C SER A 712 -13.91 -23.86 -15.44
N ILE A 713 -13.59 -23.19 -16.55
CA ILE A 713 -14.56 -22.46 -17.39
C ILE A 713 -15.26 -23.42 -18.38
N THR A 714 -15.92 -24.47 -17.88
CA THR A 714 -16.65 -25.46 -18.70
C THR A 714 -18.15 -25.50 -18.40
N GLY A 715 -18.61 -24.80 -17.36
CA GLY A 715 -20.00 -24.74 -16.92
C GLY A 715 -20.26 -25.52 -15.63
N PRO A 716 -21.51 -25.54 -15.13
CA PRO A 716 -21.86 -26.29 -13.93
C PRO A 716 -21.65 -27.81 -14.12
N THR A 717 -21.11 -28.48 -13.10
CA THR A 717 -20.87 -29.92 -13.12
C THR A 717 -22.21 -30.68 -13.10
N LEU A 718 -22.37 -31.61 -14.05
CA LEU A 718 -23.60 -32.33 -14.33
C LEU A 718 -23.35 -33.85 -14.30
N LEU A 719 -24.27 -34.58 -13.66
CA LEU A 719 -24.42 -36.02 -13.71
C LEU A 719 -25.63 -36.42 -14.57
N GLU A 720 -25.53 -37.61 -15.16
CA GLU A 720 -26.58 -38.20 -15.99
C GLU A 720 -26.84 -39.64 -15.54
N PHE A 721 -28.04 -39.91 -15.02
CA PHE A 721 -28.48 -41.29 -14.76
C PHE A 721 -29.08 -41.86 -16.04
N ARG A 722 -28.47 -42.94 -16.54
CA ARG A 722 -28.89 -43.66 -17.75
C ARG A 722 -29.33 -45.06 -17.40
N ARG A 723 -30.20 -45.67 -18.21
CA ARG A 723 -30.64 -47.07 -18.02
C ARG A 723 -29.56 -48.09 -18.40
N TRP A 724 -28.37 -47.99 -17.82
CA TRP A 724 -27.23 -48.87 -18.02
C TRP A 724 -26.72 -49.39 -16.69
N SER A 725 -26.13 -50.59 -16.71
CA SER A 725 -25.52 -51.21 -15.52
C SER A 725 -24.47 -50.26 -14.90
N GLY A 726 -24.44 -50.21 -13.57
CA GLY A 726 -23.50 -49.36 -12.84
C GLY A 726 -23.93 -47.89 -12.68
N SER A 727 -25.04 -47.45 -13.28
CA SER A 727 -25.54 -46.05 -13.18
C SER A 727 -26.13 -45.74 -11.79
N ASN A 728 -25.32 -45.88 -10.75
CA ASN A 728 -25.54 -45.52 -9.36
C ASN A 728 -24.48 -44.52 -8.91
N LEU A 729 -24.80 -43.72 -7.89
CA LEU A 729 -23.92 -42.70 -7.33
C LEU A 729 -23.52 -43.04 -5.89
N LEU A 730 -22.21 -43.05 -5.65
CA LEU A 730 -21.64 -43.17 -4.30
C LEU A 730 -20.93 -41.86 -3.91
N ILE A 731 -21.34 -41.27 -2.79
CA ILE A 731 -20.76 -40.06 -2.23
C ILE A 731 -19.96 -40.45 -0.98
N VAL A 732 -18.69 -40.07 -0.92
CA VAL A 732 -17.78 -40.48 0.16
C VAL A 732 -17.07 -39.30 0.78
N GLY A 733 -17.20 -39.15 2.10
CA GLY A 733 -16.35 -38.26 2.90
C GLY A 733 -17.05 -37.65 4.10
N GLN A 734 -16.23 -37.06 4.97
CA GLN A 734 -16.65 -36.55 6.29
C GLN A 734 -17.36 -35.18 6.22
N ASP A 735 -17.31 -34.51 5.06
CA ASP A 735 -18.05 -33.26 4.85
C ASP A 735 -19.55 -33.55 4.63
N GLN A 736 -20.24 -33.75 5.76
CA GLN A 736 -21.68 -34.01 5.77
C GLN A 736 -22.48 -32.88 5.11
N ARG A 737 -22.08 -31.61 5.31
CA ARG A 737 -22.81 -30.46 4.75
C ARG A 737 -22.71 -30.43 3.23
N GLY A 738 -21.51 -30.66 2.69
CA GLY A 738 -21.29 -30.78 1.25
C GLY A 738 -22.05 -31.97 0.65
N ALA A 739 -21.98 -33.14 1.29
CA ALA A 739 -22.68 -34.34 0.82
C ALA A 739 -24.21 -34.15 0.81
N HIS A 740 -24.77 -33.57 1.87
CA HIS A 740 -26.20 -33.22 1.92
C HIS A 740 -26.56 -32.18 0.86
N GLY A 741 -25.74 -31.14 0.66
CA GLY A 741 -25.99 -30.12 -0.36
C GLY A 741 -26.07 -30.68 -1.77
N VAL A 742 -25.16 -31.61 -2.10
CA VAL A 742 -25.20 -32.43 -3.32
C VAL A 742 -26.53 -33.20 -3.35
N MET A 743 -26.78 -34.12 -2.42
CA MET A 743 -27.98 -34.98 -2.44
C MET A 743 -29.31 -34.22 -2.52
N GLN A 744 -29.44 -33.12 -1.78
CA GLN A 744 -30.66 -32.32 -1.74
C GLN A 744 -30.91 -31.55 -3.05
N ASN A 745 -29.87 -30.95 -3.63
CA ASN A 745 -30.02 -30.32 -4.95
C ASN A 745 -30.19 -31.38 -6.06
N ALA A 746 -29.74 -32.62 -5.83
CA ALA A 746 -30.10 -33.77 -6.66
C ALA A 746 -31.58 -34.02 -6.68
N PHE A 747 -32.16 -34.10 -5.48
CA PHE A 747 -33.57 -34.30 -5.33
C PHE A 747 -34.37 -33.18 -6.03
N VAL A 748 -33.95 -31.91 -5.93
CA VAL A 748 -34.57 -30.78 -6.67
C VAL A 748 -34.44 -30.93 -8.18
N ALA A 749 -33.25 -31.28 -8.71
CA ALA A 749 -33.07 -31.46 -10.15
C ALA A 749 -33.89 -32.65 -10.69
N LEU A 750 -33.90 -33.78 -9.99
CA LEU A 750 -34.64 -34.98 -10.40
C LEU A 750 -36.16 -34.76 -10.37
N THR A 751 -36.67 -34.06 -9.35
CA THR A 751 -38.09 -33.70 -9.26
C THR A 751 -38.52 -32.72 -10.35
N ALA A 752 -37.66 -31.76 -10.72
CA ALA A 752 -37.87 -30.90 -11.87
C ALA A 752 -37.89 -31.68 -13.19
N GLY A 753 -36.94 -32.60 -13.40
CA GLY A 753 -36.86 -33.41 -14.60
C GLY A 753 -38.06 -34.35 -14.81
N ALA A 754 -38.74 -34.73 -13.72
CA ALA A 754 -39.96 -35.53 -13.76
C ALA A 754 -41.18 -34.80 -14.35
N GLY A 755 -41.13 -33.47 -14.46
CA GLY A 755 -42.21 -32.63 -15.02
C GLY A 755 -43.34 -32.32 -14.02
N ARG A 756 -44.49 -31.83 -14.50
CA ARG A 756 -45.71 -31.74 -13.66
C ARG A 756 -46.31 -33.12 -13.40
N PRO A 757 -46.83 -33.38 -12.18
CA PRO A 757 -47.50 -34.64 -11.87
C PRO A 757 -48.80 -34.80 -12.67
N ASN A 758 -48.77 -35.64 -13.70
CA ASN A 758 -49.95 -36.06 -14.45
C ASN A 758 -49.66 -37.48 -15.01
N GLY A 759 -50.21 -38.53 -14.39
CA GLY A 759 -49.90 -39.93 -14.72
C GLY A 759 -49.13 -40.68 -13.61
N ASP A 760 -48.46 -41.79 -13.96
CA ASP A 760 -47.67 -42.58 -13.01
C ASP A 760 -46.40 -41.83 -12.57
N PRO A 761 -46.22 -41.59 -11.25
CA PRO A 761 -45.18 -40.69 -10.76
C PRO A 761 -43.78 -41.32 -10.76
N VAL A 762 -42.75 -40.47 -10.91
CA VAL A 762 -41.39 -40.81 -10.47
C VAL A 762 -41.45 -41.09 -8.97
N ARG A 763 -40.88 -42.22 -8.54
CA ARG A 763 -40.89 -42.63 -7.14
C ARG A 763 -39.55 -42.34 -6.48
N PHE A 764 -39.61 -41.70 -5.32
CA PHE A 764 -38.44 -41.42 -4.50
C PHE A 764 -38.55 -42.19 -3.18
N HIS A 765 -37.59 -43.05 -2.91
CA HIS A 765 -37.44 -43.73 -1.62
C HIS A 765 -36.28 -43.08 -0.89
N LEU A 766 -36.55 -42.42 0.23
CA LEU A 766 -35.56 -41.72 1.02
C LEU A 766 -35.37 -42.44 2.36
N PHE A 767 -34.20 -43.03 2.56
CA PHE A 767 -33.82 -43.69 3.80
C PHE A 767 -32.96 -42.76 4.64
N VAL A 768 -33.49 -42.30 5.77
CA VAL A 768 -32.82 -41.33 6.66
C VAL A 768 -33.01 -41.78 8.12
N ASP A 769 -32.00 -41.56 8.96
CA ASP A 769 -32.09 -41.82 10.41
C ASP A 769 -32.96 -40.74 11.11
N PRO A 770 -34.06 -41.11 11.81
CA PRO A 770 -34.93 -40.18 12.53
C PRO A 770 -34.21 -39.25 13.51
N THR A 771 -33.09 -39.70 14.10
CA THR A 771 -32.32 -38.91 15.08
C THR A 771 -31.54 -37.76 14.44
N THR A 772 -31.23 -37.88 13.15
CA THR A 772 -30.72 -36.78 12.33
C THR A 772 -31.84 -35.95 11.71
N HIS A 773 -33.07 -36.47 11.71
CA HIS A 773 -34.25 -35.90 11.03
C HIS A 773 -34.97 -34.82 11.86
N SER A 774 -34.91 -34.89 13.19
CA SER A 774 -35.53 -33.93 14.13
C SER A 774 -34.81 -32.57 14.14
N GLY A 775 -34.99 -31.81 13.05
CA GLY A 775 -34.34 -30.52 12.77
C GLY A 775 -33.65 -30.45 11.40
N SER A 776 -33.77 -31.50 10.57
CA SER A 776 -33.08 -31.61 9.29
C SER A 776 -33.71 -30.81 8.15
N SER A 777 -32.87 -30.38 7.21
CA SER A 777 -33.25 -29.70 5.97
C SER A 777 -34.07 -30.57 5.01
N TRP A 778 -34.10 -31.91 5.16
CA TRP A 778 -34.84 -32.82 4.27
C TRP A 778 -36.37 -32.68 4.38
N SER A 779 -36.94 -32.60 5.58
CA SER A 779 -38.41 -32.50 5.74
C SER A 779 -38.95 -31.23 5.08
N SER A 780 -38.31 -30.09 5.36
CA SER A 780 -38.67 -28.81 4.75
C SER A 780 -38.49 -28.79 3.23
N LEU A 781 -37.57 -29.59 2.67
CA LEU A 781 -37.37 -29.68 1.23
C LEU A 781 -38.45 -30.56 0.58
N ILE A 782 -38.81 -31.68 1.21
CA ILE A 782 -39.87 -32.58 0.73
C ILE A 782 -41.20 -31.84 0.68
N GLU A 783 -41.51 -31.03 1.69
CA GLU A 783 -42.73 -30.20 1.73
C GLU A 783 -42.82 -29.18 0.58
N THR A 784 -41.68 -28.79 -0.03
CA THR A 784 -41.64 -27.84 -1.16
C THR A 784 -41.81 -28.50 -2.53
N GLN A 785 -41.78 -29.84 -2.62
CA GLN A 785 -41.89 -30.56 -3.89
C GLN A 785 -43.30 -31.14 -4.10
N PRO A 786 -43.79 -31.22 -5.35
CA PRO A 786 -45.13 -31.73 -5.64
C PRO A 786 -45.22 -33.27 -5.66
N TRP A 787 -44.09 -33.97 -5.53
CA TRP A 787 -43.99 -35.42 -5.64
C TRP A 787 -44.05 -36.10 -4.27
N LYS A 788 -44.73 -37.24 -4.20
CA LYS A 788 -44.74 -38.08 -3.01
C LYS A 788 -43.37 -38.74 -2.81
N VAL A 789 -42.78 -38.56 -1.64
CA VAL A 789 -41.53 -39.19 -1.21
C VAL A 789 -41.83 -40.19 -0.12
N ASP A 790 -41.44 -41.45 -0.33
CA ASP A 790 -41.56 -42.48 0.69
C ASP A 790 -40.32 -42.42 1.60
N VAL A 791 -40.51 -41.86 2.80
CA VAL A 791 -39.45 -41.73 3.82
C VAL A 791 -39.51 -42.92 4.77
N SER A 792 -38.39 -43.63 4.94
CA SER A 792 -38.30 -44.78 5.84
C SER A 792 -37.06 -44.71 6.73
N GLY A 793 -37.23 -45.14 7.99
CA GLY A 793 -36.15 -45.21 8.97
C GLY A 793 -35.44 -46.57 9.01
N PRO A 794 -34.44 -46.74 9.90
CA PRO A 794 -33.67 -47.98 10.03
C PRO A 794 -34.48 -49.25 10.28
N ASP A 795 -35.65 -49.13 10.93
CA ASP A 795 -36.51 -50.28 11.24
C ASP A 795 -37.33 -50.77 10.03
N GLU A 796 -37.62 -49.89 9.08
CA GLU A 796 -38.42 -50.19 7.89
C GLU A 796 -37.57 -50.57 6.66
N VAL A 797 -36.26 -50.26 6.71
CA VAL A 797 -35.35 -50.35 5.56
C VAL A 797 -35.31 -51.73 4.92
N ALA A 798 -35.34 -52.79 5.73
CA ALA A 798 -35.26 -54.17 5.25
C ALA A 798 -36.49 -54.52 4.40
N THR A 799 -37.68 -54.21 4.92
CA THR A 799 -38.95 -54.46 4.22
C THR A 799 -39.01 -53.67 2.92
N ARG A 800 -38.63 -52.40 2.93
CA ARG A 800 -38.64 -51.54 1.73
C ARG A 800 -37.66 -51.99 0.66
N LEU A 801 -36.48 -52.48 1.03
CA LEU A 801 -35.53 -53.03 0.06
C LEU A 801 -36.04 -54.31 -0.58
N THR A 802 -36.68 -55.20 0.17
CA THR A 802 -37.32 -56.39 -0.40
C THR A 802 -38.40 -56.01 -1.41
N GLU A 803 -39.25 -55.02 -1.10
CA GLU A 803 -40.25 -54.47 -2.03
C GLU A 803 -39.61 -53.91 -3.31
N LEU A 804 -38.52 -53.13 -3.17
CA LEU A 804 -37.80 -52.55 -4.31
C LEU A 804 -37.11 -53.61 -5.18
N ARG A 805 -36.51 -54.63 -4.57
CA ARG A 805 -35.89 -55.75 -5.30
C ARG A 805 -36.94 -56.51 -6.11
N ASP A 806 -38.11 -56.76 -5.55
CA ASP A 806 -39.19 -57.44 -6.27
C ASP A 806 -39.73 -56.59 -7.42
N GLU A 807 -39.78 -55.27 -7.24
CA GLU A 807 -40.08 -54.34 -8.33
C GLU A 807 -39.00 -54.35 -9.43
N VAL A 808 -37.71 -54.41 -9.09
CA VAL A 808 -36.61 -54.58 -10.06
C VAL A 808 -36.82 -55.86 -10.88
N LYS A 809 -37.01 -57.01 -10.22
CA LYS A 809 -37.26 -58.30 -10.89
C LYS A 809 -38.51 -58.29 -11.76
N ARG A 810 -39.57 -57.61 -11.31
CA ARG A 810 -40.79 -57.42 -12.10
C ARG A 810 -40.50 -56.65 -13.38
N ARG A 811 -39.72 -55.57 -13.31
CA ARG A 811 -39.33 -54.74 -14.47
C ARG A 811 -38.33 -55.43 -15.41
N GLU A 812 -37.50 -56.33 -14.91
CA GLU A 812 -36.66 -57.17 -15.78
C GLU A 812 -37.50 -58.10 -16.65
N THR A 813 -38.61 -58.61 -16.10
CA THR A 813 -39.53 -59.52 -16.79
C THR A 813 -40.50 -58.75 -17.71
N ASP A 814 -40.96 -57.58 -17.26
CA ASP A 814 -41.88 -56.69 -17.98
C ASP A 814 -41.13 -55.47 -18.52
N GLN A 815 -40.75 -55.53 -19.80
CA GLN A 815 -39.97 -54.47 -20.49
C GLN A 815 -40.79 -53.22 -20.82
N THR A 816 -41.98 -53.05 -20.22
CA THR A 816 -42.75 -51.82 -20.34
C THR A 816 -41.94 -50.65 -19.75
N PRO A 817 -41.70 -49.56 -20.50
CA PRO A 817 -41.01 -48.39 -19.96
C PRO A 817 -41.82 -47.80 -18.81
N LEU A 818 -41.29 -47.87 -17.59
CA LEU A 818 -41.87 -47.29 -16.38
C LEU A 818 -41.06 -46.09 -15.89
N PRO A 819 -41.65 -45.18 -15.09
CA PRO A 819 -40.93 -44.03 -14.56
C PRO A 819 -39.74 -44.49 -13.69
N PRO A 820 -38.65 -43.71 -13.65
CA PRO A 820 -37.50 -44.04 -12.82
C PRO A 820 -37.87 -44.09 -11.34
N ILE A 821 -37.18 -44.96 -10.61
CA ILE A 821 -37.22 -45.00 -9.14
C ILE A 821 -35.85 -44.56 -8.65
N PHE A 822 -35.81 -43.59 -7.74
CA PHE A 822 -34.59 -43.16 -7.07
C PHE A 822 -34.60 -43.61 -5.61
N LEU A 823 -33.63 -44.44 -5.26
CA LEU A 823 -33.34 -44.84 -3.88
C LEU A 823 -32.22 -43.95 -3.34
N ILE A 824 -32.51 -43.17 -2.31
CA ILE A 824 -31.56 -42.26 -1.65
C ILE A 824 -31.32 -42.78 -0.24
N ILE A 825 -30.07 -43.11 0.09
CA ILE A 825 -29.65 -43.55 1.43
C ILE A 825 -28.76 -42.48 2.05
N ASP A 826 -29.30 -41.78 3.05
CA ASP A 826 -28.61 -40.74 3.82
C ASP A 826 -27.82 -41.38 4.95
N ASP A 827 -26.49 -41.38 4.82
CA ASP A 827 -25.53 -42.04 5.70
C ASP A 827 -25.72 -43.57 5.84
N LEU A 828 -25.08 -44.32 4.93
CA LEU A 828 -25.06 -45.78 4.94
C LEU A 828 -24.66 -46.38 6.30
N SER A 829 -23.79 -45.69 7.06
CA SER A 829 -23.26 -46.20 8.33
C SER A 829 -24.33 -46.32 9.42
N ARG A 830 -25.47 -45.62 9.28
CA ARG A 830 -26.61 -45.66 10.21
C ARG A 830 -27.44 -46.93 10.05
N PHE A 831 -27.46 -47.50 8.84
CA PHE A 831 -28.29 -48.66 8.51
C PHE A 831 -27.53 -49.97 8.73
N ARG A 832 -27.37 -50.37 9.99
CA ARG A 832 -26.61 -51.58 10.39
C ARG A 832 -27.16 -52.87 9.79
N SER A 833 -28.46 -52.93 9.51
CA SER A 833 -29.10 -54.08 8.85
C SER A 833 -28.60 -54.33 7.42
N LEU A 834 -28.01 -53.30 6.78
CA LEU A 834 -27.43 -53.38 5.43
C LEU A 834 -25.96 -53.77 5.44
N ARG A 835 -25.37 -53.94 6.64
CA ARG A 835 -23.97 -54.34 6.77
C ARG A 835 -23.80 -55.75 6.24
N LYS A 836 -22.68 -56.03 5.57
CA LYS A 836 -22.38 -57.37 5.05
C LYS A 836 -22.55 -58.40 6.15
N SER A 837 -23.40 -59.36 5.90
CA SER A 837 -23.38 -60.61 6.63
C SER A 837 -22.10 -61.36 6.21
N GLY A 838 -21.22 -61.66 7.17
CA GLY A 838 -20.16 -62.65 6.90
C GLY A 838 -20.82 -63.96 6.53
N ASP A 839 -20.21 -64.79 5.68
CA ASP A 839 -20.77 -66.07 5.21
C ASP A 839 -21.24 -66.95 6.38
N GLU A 840 -22.45 -66.71 6.87
CA GLU A 840 -23.13 -67.58 7.82
C GLU A 840 -23.62 -68.75 6.99
N PHE A 841 -22.84 -69.82 7.04
CA PHE A 841 -23.29 -71.18 6.76
C PHE A 841 -24.50 -71.48 7.67
N SER A 842 -25.68 -71.08 7.23
CA SER A 842 -26.94 -71.53 7.80
C SER A 842 -27.12 -73.00 7.42
N PHE A 843 -26.75 -73.88 8.35
CA PHE A 843 -27.11 -75.29 8.32
C PHE A 843 -28.59 -75.41 8.72
N GLY A 844 -29.45 -75.73 7.75
CA GLY A 844 -30.79 -76.29 7.94
C GLY A 844 -31.96 -75.30 7.83
N ASP A 845 -32.76 -75.43 6.76
CA ASP A 845 -34.14 -75.95 6.82
C ASP A 845 -34.69 -76.08 5.39
N PHE A 846 -35.15 -77.26 5.00
CA PHE A 846 -35.75 -77.52 3.68
C PHE A 846 -37.25 -77.22 3.76
N GLY A 847 -37.70 -76.08 3.23
CA GLY A 847 -39.15 -75.89 2.99
C GLY A 847 -39.73 -74.47 2.99
N LYS A 848 -38.94 -73.40 3.17
CA LYS A 848 -39.42 -72.02 2.97
C LYS A 848 -38.54 -71.31 1.94
N GLU A 849 -39.16 -70.51 1.06
CA GLU A 849 -38.45 -69.54 0.22
C GLU A 849 -37.51 -68.74 1.13
N LYS A 850 -36.21 -68.80 0.86
CA LYS A 850 -35.20 -68.05 1.61
C LYS A 850 -35.52 -66.56 1.44
N SER A 851 -36.00 -65.88 2.49
CA SER A 851 -35.91 -64.43 2.54
C SER A 851 -34.42 -64.07 2.48
N THR A 852 -33.99 -63.45 1.39
CA THR A 852 -32.63 -62.93 1.26
C THR A 852 -32.39 -61.86 2.32
N SER A 853 -31.15 -61.76 2.78
CA SER A 853 -30.76 -60.76 3.76
C SER A 853 -30.75 -59.35 3.13
N PRO A 854 -31.02 -58.28 3.90
CA PRO A 854 -31.15 -56.92 3.34
C PRO A 854 -29.91 -56.40 2.60
N ASP A 855 -28.72 -56.87 2.97
CA ASP A 855 -27.46 -56.58 2.27
C ASP A 855 -27.43 -57.19 0.85
N LYS A 856 -28.01 -58.39 0.68
CA LYS A 856 -28.15 -59.03 -0.64
C LYS A 856 -29.23 -58.36 -1.49
N ASP A 857 -30.34 -57.95 -0.87
CA ASP A 857 -31.38 -57.19 -1.57
C ASP A 857 -30.83 -55.87 -2.12
N LEU A 858 -30.04 -55.13 -1.32
CA LEU A 858 -29.37 -53.92 -1.78
C LEU A 858 -28.36 -54.20 -2.90
N ALA A 859 -27.57 -55.27 -2.79
CA ALA A 859 -26.61 -55.65 -3.83
C ALA A 859 -27.29 -56.02 -5.16
N ASP A 860 -28.42 -56.73 -5.11
CA ASP A 860 -29.24 -57.05 -6.29
C ASP A 860 -29.83 -55.78 -6.92
N ILE A 861 -30.36 -54.84 -6.11
CA ILE A 861 -30.86 -53.55 -6.61
C ILE A 861 -29.75 -52.74 -7.29
N LEU A 862 -28.54 -52.70 -6.71
CA LEU A 862 -27.42 -51.96 -7.30
C LEU A 862 -26.99 -52.54 -8.65
N ARG A 863 -26.97 -53.86 -8.79
CA ARG A 863 -26.55 -54.57 -10.00
C ARG A 863 -27.61 -54.53 -11.10
N ASP A 864 -28.85 -54.90 -10.74
CA ASP A 864 -29.92 -55.22 -11.69
C ASP A 864 -30.93 -54.06 -11.83
N GLY A 865 -30.91 -53.07 -10.92
CA GLY A 865 -31.81 -51.92 -10.91
C GLY A 865 -31.56 -50.89 -12.03
N PRO A 866 -30.33 -50.42 -12.27
CA PRO A 866 -30.09 -49.35 -13.25
C PRO A 866 -30.59 -49.64 -14.67
N PRO A 867 -30.42 -50.85 -15.26
CA PRO A 867 -30.97 -51.19 -16.58
C PRO A 867 -32.50 -51.05 -16.68
N VAL A 868 -33.22 -51.20 -15.56
CA VAL A 868 -34.69 -51.09 -15.50
C VAL A 868 -35.18 -49.75 -14.93
N GLY A 869 -34.27 -48.77 -14.82
CA GLY A 869 -34.56 -47.41 -14.35
C GLY A 869 -34.72 -47.28 -12.84
N VAL A 870 -34.10 -48.17 -12.05
CA VAL A 870 -34.00 -48.04 -10.59
C VAL A 870 -32.56 -47.62 -10.26
N HIS A 871 -32.39 -46.37 -9.83
CA HIS A 871 -31.08 -45.77 -9.56
C HIS A 871 -30.88 -45.53 -8.07
N THR A 872 -29.64 -45.71 -7.60
CA THR A 872 -29.32 -45.58 -6.19
C THR A 872 -28.30 -44.46 -5.94
N ILE A 873 -28.54 -43.64 -4.92
CA ILE A 873 -27.68 -42.56 -4.44
C ILE A 873 -27.37 -42.82 -2.97
N ILE A 874 -26.09 -42.99 -2.62
CA ILE A 874 -25.68 -43.34 -1.26
C ILE A 874 -24.60 -42.39 -0.80
N TRP A 875 -24.73 -41.86 0.41
CA TRP A 875 -23.63 -41.19 1.10
C TRP A 875 -23.06 -42.06 2.22
N CYS A 876 -21.73 -42.04 2.38
CA CYS A 876 -21.02 -42.62 3.51
C CYS A 876 -19.87 -41.71 3.96
N ASP A 877 -19.65 -41.61 5.26
CA ASP A 877 -18.68 -40.71 5.87
C ASP A 877 -17.20 -41.07 5.57
N THR A 878 -16.88 -42.36 5.46
CA THR A 878 -15.50 -42.85 5.38
C THR A 878 -15.37 -44.11 4.53
N SER A 879 -14.21 -44.26 3.87
CA SER A 879 -13.88 -45.48 3.11
C SER A 879 -13.94 -46.75 3.98
N ASN A 880 -13.50 -46.65 5.24
CA ASN A 880 -13.57 -47.76 6.19
C ASN A 880 -15.01 -48.23 6.47
N ASN A 881 -15.97 -47.32 6.50
CA ASN A 881 -17.38 -47.70 6.65
C ASN A 881 -17.91 -48.32 5.36
N ILE A 882 -17.50 -47.86 4.18
CA ILE A 882 -17.85 -48.51 2.91
C ILE A 882 -17.41 -49.97 2.89
N ASP A 883 -16.16 -50.26 3.28
CA ASP A 883 -15.63 -51.64 3.30
C ASP A 883 -16.42 -52.59 4.21
N ARG A 884 -17.11 -52.06 5.23
CA ARG A 884 -17.96 -52.84 6.13
C ARG A 884 -19.32 -53.20 5.50
N TRP A 885 -19.80 -52.45 4.50
CA TRP A 885 -21.09 -52.63 3.82
C TRP A 885 -20.98 -53.13 2.37
N PHE A 886 -20.00 -52.70 1.58
CA PHE A 886 -19.85 -53.07 0.16
C PHE A 886 -18.57 -53.83 -0.15
N ASN A 887 -18.71 -54.97 -0.84
CA ASN A 887 -17.58 -55.80 -1.25
C ASN A 887 -17.05 -55.29 -2.59
N ARG A 888 -15.95 -55.89 -3.09
CA ARG A 888 -15.35 -55.45 -4.35
C ARG A 888 -16.31 -55.59 -5.55
N SER A 889 -17.26 -56.52 -5.54
CA SER A 889 -18.25 -56.63 -6.62
C SER A 889 -19.29 -55.51 -6.52
N THR A 890 -19.85 -55.25 -5.34
CA THR A 890 -20.83 -54.16 -5.14
C THR A 890 -20.22 -52.79 -5.41
N MET A 891 -18.95 -52.59 -5.07
CA MET A 891 -18.23 -51.35 -5.37
C MET A 891 -18.13 -51.05 -6.88
N ARG A 892 -18.12 -52.07 -7.74
CA ARG A 892 -18.10 -51.91 -9.20
C ARG A 892 -19.45 -51.49 -9.78
N GLU A 893 -20.53 -51.64 -9.01
CA GLU A 893 -21.88 -51.21 -9.42
C GLU A 893 -22.10 -49.69 -9.23
N PHE A 894 -21.07 -48.96 -8.75
CA PHE A 894 -21.05 -47.50 -8.71
C PHE A 894 -20.06 -46.98 -9.76
N ASP A 895 -20.58 -46.64 -10.94
CA ASP A 895 -19.83 -45.93 -11.98
C ASP A 895 -19.45 -44.53 -11.50
N MET A 896 -20.42 -43.82 -10.92
CA MET A 896 -20.26 -42.44 -10.49
C MET A 896 -19.87 -42.39 -9.01
N ARG A 897 -18.75 -41.75 -8.71
CA ARG A 897 -18.26 -41.57 -7.34
C ARG A 897 -17.92 -40.10 -7.10
N ILE A 898 -18.50 -39.51 -6.05
CA ILE A 898 -18.12 -38.19 -5.56
C ILE A 898 -17.30 -38.39 -4.29
N VAL A 899 -16.05 -37.93 -4.30
CA VAL A 899 -15.17 -38.03 -3.14
C VAL A 899 -14.79 -36.65 -2.61
N PHE A 900 -14.97 -36.44 -1.31
CA PHE A 900 -14.49 -35.26 -0.59
C PHE A 900 -13.07 -35.48 -0.06
N GLN A 901 -12.51 -34.50 0.65
CA GLN A 901 -11.16 -34.59 1.18
C GLN A 901 -11.01 -35.83 2.10
N MET A 902 -10.00 -36.64 1.81
CA MET A 902 -9.72 -37.90 2.52
C MET A 902 -8.21 -38.21 2.51
N SER A 903 -7.77 -39.37 2.99
CA SER A 903 -6.36 -39.73 2.89
C SER A 903 -5.98 -40.08 1.45
N SER A 904 -4.72 -39.85 1.03
CA SER A 904 -4.26 -40.26 -0.31
C SER A 904 -4.39 -41.76 -0.58
N ASN A 905 -4.32 -42.58 0.48
CA ASN A 905 -4.54 -44.02 0.37
C ASN A 905 -6.01 -44.35 0.07
N ASP A 906 -6.94 -43.77 0.82
CA ASP A 906 -8.38 -43.99 0.59
C ASP A 906 -8.82 -43.47 -0.77
N SER A 907 -8.30 -42.29 -1.16
CA SER A 907 -8.51 -41.72 -2.50
C SER A 907 -8.07 -42.69 -3.60
N SER A 908 -6.88 -43.28 -3.46
CA SER A 908 -6.36 -44.23 -4.45
C SER A 908 -7.18 -45.52 -4.51
N GLN A 909 -7.80 -45.94 -3.40
CA GLN A 909 -8.65 -47.12 -3.37
C GLN A 909 -10.04 -46.88 -3.99
N LEU A 910 -10.56 -45.65 -3.90
CA LEU A 910 -11.91 -45.32 -4.37
C LEU A 910 -11.96 -44.82 -5.81
N ILE A 911 -10.95 -44.06 -6.26
CA ILE A 911 -10.95 -43.38 -7.56
C ILE A 911 -9.64 -43.54 -8.35
N ASP A 912 -8.82 -44.54 -8.00
CA ASP A 912 -7.54 -44.84 -8.64
C ASP A 912 -6.57 -43.64 -8.75
N SER A 913 -6.66 -42.71 -7.79
CA SER A 913 -5.84 -41.50 -7.74
C SER A 913 -5.69 -40.98 -6.31
N PRO A 914 -4.52 -40.43 -5.91
CA PRO A 914 -4.33 -39.83 -4.58
C PRO A 914 -4.85 -38.39 -4.45
N GLU A 915 -5.48 -37.84 -5.50
CA GLU A 915 -5.84 -36.42 -5.64
C GLU A 915 -6.77 -35.91 -4.52
N ALA A 916 -7.71 -36.72 -4.02
CA ALA A 916 -8.59 -36.32 -2.91
C ALA A 916 -7.84 -36.14 -1.57
N GLY A 917 -6.56 -36.53 -1.51
CA GLY A 917 -5.65 -36.23 -0.41
C GLY A 917 -5.29 -34.75 -0.26
N ARG A 918 -5.41 -33.97 -1.33
CA ARG A 918 -4.93 -32.58 -1.40
C ARG A 918 -6.01 -31.58 -1.78
N ILE A 919 -7.27 -32.01 -1.89
CA ILE A 919 -8.37 -31.08 -2.17
C ILE A 919 -8.70 -30.28 -0.91
N GLY A 920 -8.89 -28.96 -1.07
CA GLY A 920 -9.25 -28.05 0.01
C GLY A 920 -10.72 -28.17 0.44
N PRO A 921 -11.17 -27.34 1.40
CA PRO A 921 -12.56 -27.30 1.83
C PRO A 921 -13.49 -26.90 0.68
N ASN A 922 -14.77 -27.31 0.75
CA ASN A 922 -15.77 -27.02 -0.28
C ASN A 922 -15.33 -27.45 -1.70
N ARG A 923 -14.63 -28.58 -1.78
CA ARG A 923 -14.24 -29.25 -3.02
C ARG A 923 -14.56 -30.73 -2.96
N ALA A 924 -14.91 -31.27 -4.12
CA ALA A 924 -15.04 -32.69 -4.33
C ALA A 924 -14.48 -33.06 -5.70
N ILE A 925 -14.21 -34.34 -5.89
CA ILE A 925 -13.85 -34.91 -7.19
C ILE A 925 -15.01 -35.80 -7.61
N LEU A 926 -15.52 -35.55 -8.82
CA LEU A 926 -16.42 -36.45 -9.51
C LEU A 926 -15.57 -37.41 -10.36
N TYR A 927 -15.69 -38.71 -10.08
CA TYR A 927 -15.09 -39.81 -10.83
C TYR A 927 -16.19 -40.56 -11.59
N SER A 928 -15.95 -40.88 -12.86
CA SER A 928 -16.75 -41.82 -13.65
C SER A 928 -15.85 -42.91 -14.18
N ASP A 929 -16.16 -44.16 -13.85
CA ASP A 929 -15.39 -45.36 -14.21
C ASP A 929 -15.49 -45.63 -15.72
N GLU A 930 -16.69 -45.52 -16.28
CA GLU A 930 -17.02 -45.70 -17.70
C GLU A 930 -16.27 -44.71 -18.58
N ARG A 931 -16.25 -43.44 -18.19
CA ARG A 931 -15.59 -42.37 -18.95
C ARG A 931 -14.09 -42.27 -18.65
N GLY A 932 -13.62 -42.89 -17.55
CA GLY A 932 -12.26 -42.69 -17.03
C GLY A 932 -11.95 -41.23 -16.69
N THR A 933 -12.99 -40.42 -16.43
CA THR A 933 -12.86 -38.99 -16.19
C THR A 933 -12.86 -38.65 -14.71
N ARG A 934 -12.05 -37.65 -14.36
CA ARG A 934 -12.01 -37.04 -13.03
C ARG A 934 -12.20 -35.54 -13.19
N GLU A 935 -13.19 -34.99 -12.51
CA GLU A 935 -13.50 -33.57 -12.53
C GLU A 935 -13.50 -33.03 -11.10
N LYS A 936 -12.63 -32.04 -10.82
CA LYS A 936 -12.67 -31.31 -9.57
C LYS A 936 -13.77 -30.24 -9.66
N PHE A 937 -14.65 -30.21 -8.69
CA PHE A 937 -15.77 -29.27 -8.66
C PHE A 937 -16.03 -28.71 -7.25
N ARG A 938 -16.78 -27.62 -7.20
CA ARG A 938 -17.34 -27.01 -5.99
C ARG A 938 -18.75 -27.55 -5.80
N PRO A 939 -18.99 -28.45 -4.83
CA PRO A 939 -20.32 -28.99 -4.59
C PRO A 939 -21.30 -27.91 -4.15
N TYR A 940 -22.58 -28.07 -4.49
CA TYR A 940 -23.62 -27.19 -3.97
C TYR A 940 -23.70 -27.28 -2.45
N GLY A 941 -23.96 -26.13 -1.83
CA GLY A 941 -24.33 -26.07 -0.42
C GLY A 941 -25.71 -26.68 -0.17
N THR A 942 -26.04 -26.89 1.11
CA THR A 942 -27.41 -27.25 1.54
C THR A 942 -28.42 -26.22 1.05
N VAL A 943 -29.65 -26.67 0.77
CA VAL A 943 -30.69 -25.82 0.17
C VAL A 943 -31.07 -24.68 1.14
N SER A 944 -30.71 -23.43 0.77
CA SER A 944 -31.00 -22.24 1.56
C SER A 944 -32.50 -21.96 1.67
N ASP A 945 -32.94 -21.19 2.66
CA ASP A 945 -34.35 -20.80 2.79
C ASP A 945 -34.84 -20.05 1.55
N SER A 946 -34.08 -19.05 1.08
CA SER A 946 -34.41 -18.28 -0.13
C SER A 946 -34.52 -19.15 -1.40
N TRP A 947 -33.67 -20.17 -1.54
CA TRP A 947 -33.73 -21.08 -2.67
C TRP A 947 -34.93 -22.02 -2.58
N ARG A 948 -35.25 -22.52 -1.37
CA ARG A 948 -36.48 -23.29 -1.10
C ARG A 948 -37.74 -22.49 -1.42
N GLU A 949 -37.81 -21.24 -0.95
CA GLU A 949 -38.93 -20.34 -1.21
C GLU A 949 -39.10 -20.10 -2.71
N TRP A 950 -38.01 -19.85 -3.43
CA TRP A 950 -38.06 -19.68 -4.89
C TRP A 950 -38.57 -20.93 -5.61
N ILE A 951 -38.11 -22.12 -5.21
CA ILE A 951 -38.57 -23.41 -5.78
C ILE A 951 -40.07 -23.60 -5.51
N ALA A 952 -40.51 -23.38 -4.27
CA ALA A 952 -41.90 -23.48 -3.87
C ALA A 952 -42.79 -22.48 -4.64
N GLU A 953 -42.31 -21.26 -4.87
CA GLU A 953 -43.01 -20.27 -5.70
C GLU A 953 -43.19 -20.77 -7.13
N GLN A 954 -42.16 -21.39 -7.74
CA GLN A 954 -42.29 -21.92 -9.10
C GLN A 954 -43.42 -22.97 -9.17
N TRP A 955 -43.46 -23.93 -8.24
CA TRP A 955 -44.50 -24.97 -8.20
C TRP A 955 -45.90 -24.43 -7.84
N ASN A 956 -46.00 -23.44 -6.94
CA ASN A 956 -47.28 -22.84 -6.54
C ASN A 956 -47.93 -21.98 -7.63
N THR A 957 -47.13 -21.24 -8.41
CA THR A 957 -47.62 -20.37 -9.50
C THR A 957 -48.35 -21.16 -10.59
N SER A 958 -48.11 -22.47 -10.67
CA SER A 958 -48.75 -23.40 -11.60
C SER A 958 -50.08 -24.04 -11.14
N GLY A 959 -50.58 -23.74 -9.94
CA GLY A 959 -51.85 -24.28 -9.44
C GLY A 959 -51.77 -25.71 -8.88
N VAL A 960 -50.56 -26.24 -8.66
CA VAL A 960 -50.34 -27.53 -7.99
C VAL A 960 -50.34 -27.28 -6.49
N GLN A 961 -51.46 -27.56 -5.81
CA GLN A 961 -51.48 -27.56 -4.34
C GLN A 961 -50.64 -28.74 -3.83
N SER A 962 -49.69 -28.45 -2.94
CA SER A 962 -48.94 -29.45 -2.16
C SER A 962 -49.94 -30.36 -1.45
N GLY A 963 -50.08 -31.60 -1.90
CA GLY A 963 -50.89 -32.61 -1.22
C GLY A 963 -50.26 -32.96 0.11
N SER A 964 -50.94 -32.59 1.20
CA SER A 964 -50.62 -32.96 2.58
C SER A 964 -50.60 -34.46 2.81
#